data_AF-A0A960JKP5-F1
#
_entry.id   AF-A0A960JKP5-F1
#
_cell.length_a   1.000
_cell.length_b   1.000
_cell.length_c   1.000
_cell.angle_alpha   90.00
_cell.angle_beta   90.00
_cell.angle_gamma   90.00
#
_symmetry.space_group_name_H-M   'P 1'
#
loop_
_entity.id
_entity.type
_entity.pdbx_description
1 polymer ?
#
loop_
_entity_poly.entity_id
_entity_poly.type
_entity_poly.pdbx_seq_one_letter_code
_entity_poly.pdbx_strand_id
1 'polypeptide(L)'
;LWSRPPVHLAEVALVPGLEPDGTTGTLDVEVAVGGDLAGDGSTADGGVRWWVGVSVEHLDGTLVHDAEPVEVTAFDDGEPLTRLLASATWPGQVVRSRIEVPGVDPWSDEAPNRYRSLVRLWRTPAASDDVVGKGADGEGADGNGADHPSDVAAVVTGFRSVCVADQELRINGAVPLIRGVNRHEHDPDRGRFVDPEHTRAELCLAKRLNVNAVRTAHAPAAPWFYDLCTELGLFVVDETNCETHARQQSLLAGPGFTGAVIERGLRMVGRDRNHPCVVVWSLGNEAGEGAAHHALAGAIRHLDPGRPLSYEGPIMFDLEADNPVSDLVAPMYRSVEEITAWAKARRAAGCADRRRPLILCEYSHAMGNSNGGLADYWDAFRAHHGLQGGFVWEWRDHGLLRSGSGSSPQPGDGPVASEETPGRGGDARWGYGGDFGEDRHDGNFVCDGLLAPDLTPHPACVELAHLQRSLHVEADGVSPGRYRLRSERSFTDTADVVGRWRLEADGRAVAEGTVDVPVVAPGGEAELIVPMPDLDRARGGDDHEMALTLELALAAATAWAPAGHVVARHQFRQPRGTSTDGRAEHPRTVASRAPRGVVVNHSGDRWVLGDGAWALEVDRQQGVVGLARHGRQLLVDRPGHSLWRAPVDNDGMKTAWMAGFGHQARWRQLGLDRVDGPETRRIDRVTVRRREGGAVAVLTGALVVAPPADRQDRPAVECPIVERWSMRDDGTISADVTWRLPEELADPPRVGLVLALDPAFDRLESYGLGPHECPPDRVDGAVLSRYVRLAGAERCPYVLPQCFGQRSGTRWLTVTDPDVGTLTIAGDRPYVHTAHRYSEAQLTEALHADELRPEEAVLLHLDAAHRGVGTASCGPDTAERHRVAPGRHRLAVSLSWADVAPA
;
A
#
# COMPACT_ATOMS: atom_id res chain seq x y z
N LEU A 1 24.76 23.65 -18.70
CA LEU A 1 25.50 24.90 -18.43
C LEU A 1 24.48 26.03 -18.32
N TRP A 2 24.64 26.93 -17.37
CA TRP A 2 23.82 28.13 -17.24
C TRP A 2 24.73 29.37 -17.20
N SER A 3 24.20 30.55 -17.52
CA SER A 3 24.90 31.84 -17.43
C SER A 3 24.06 32.82 -16.62
N ARG A 4 24.68 33.56 -15.71
CA ARG A 4 24.04 34.68 -14.99
C ARG A 4 24.73 35.99 -15.36
N PRO A 5 24.01 37.12 -15.28
CA PRO A 5 24.62 38.44 -15.39
C PRO A 5 25.66 38.68 -14.27
N PRO A 6 26.58 39.65 -14.43
CA PRO A 6 27.59 39.96 -13.42
C PRO A 6 26.99 40.30 -12.04
N VAL A 7 25.91 41.08 -12.03
CA VAL A 7 25.04 41.28 -10.86
C VAL A 7 23.77 40.46 -11.08
N HIS A 8 23.46 39.56 -10.16
CA HIS A 8 22.43 38.53 -10.36
C HIS A 8 21.74 38.15 -9.06
N LEU A 9 20.61 37.45 -9.18
CA LEU A 9 19.95 36.80 -8.05
C LEU A 9 20.80 35.59 -7.63
N ALA A 10 21.51 35.70 -6.50
CA ALA A 10 22.39 34.64 -6.00
C ALA A 10 21.57 33.53 -5.33
N GLU A 11 20.62 33.93 -4.48
CA GLU A 11 19.71 33.04 -3.76
C GLU A 11 18.32 33.68 -3.68
N VAL A 12 17.28 32.88 -3.87
CA VAL A 12 15.88 33.30 -3.79
C VAL A 12 15.13 32.35 -2.86
N ALA A 13 14.78 32.87 -1.69
CA ALA A 13 13.91 32.21 -0.73
C ALA A 13 12.56 32.92 -0.71
N LEU A 14 11.53 32.18 -1.09
CA LEU A 14 10.14 32.62 -1.04
C LEU A 14 9.38 31.55 -0.26
N VAL A 15 9.27 31.73 1.06
CA VAL A 15 8.56 30.78 1.91
C VAL A 15 7.09 31.19 1.98
N PRO A 16 6.18 30.43 1.35
CA PRO A 16 4.76 30.75 1.40
C PRO A 16 4.15 30.34 2.74
N GLY A 17 3.33 31.23 3.28
CA GLY A 17 2.48 31.02 4.44
C GLY A 17 1.01 31.27 4.13
N LEU A 18 0.16 31.04 5.12
CA LEU A 18 -1.28 31.36 5.06
C LEU A 18 -1.71 31.91 6.42
N GLU A 19 -2.36 33.06 6.41
CA GLU A 19 -2.92 33.66 7.61
C GLU A 19 -4.13 32.87 8.15
N PRO A 20 -4.49 33.02 9.44
CA PRO A 20 -5.61 32.29 10.05
C PRO A 20 -6.98 32.52 9.40
N ASP A 21 -7.13 33.57 8.58
CA ASP A 21 -8.36 33.83 7.84
C ASP A 21 -8.59 32.85 6.66
N GLY A 22 -7.55 32.10 6.27
CA GLY A 22 -7.59 31.11 5.20
C GLY A 22 -7.64 31.68 3.78
N THR A 23 -7.51 32.99 3.61
CA THR A 23 -7.65 33.68 2.31
C THR A 23 -6.55 34.71 2.03
N THR A 24 -5.74 35.05 3.03
CA THR A 24 -4.58 35.91 2.90
C THR A 24 -3.31 35.06 2.93
N GLY A 25 -2.63 34.98 1.78
CA GLY A 25 -1.33 34.34 1.66
C GLY A 25 -0.23 35.25 2.18
N THR A 26 0.86 34.67 2.64
CA THR A 26 2.09 35.42 2.96
C THR A 26 3.28 34.88 2.19
N LEU A 27 4.22 35.75 1.86
CA LEU A 27 5.54 35.37 1.35
C LEU A 27 6.60 36.02 2.23
N ASP A 28 7.32 35.20 2.99
CA ASP A 28 8.57 35.64 3.62
C ASP A 28 9.67 35.58 2.56
N VAL A 29 10.15 36.75 2.16
CA VAL A 29 11.10 36.96 1.06
C VAL A 29 12.49 37.20 1.65
N GLU A 30 13.44 36.35 1.27
CA GLU A 30 14.87 36.59 1.48
C GLU A 30 15.61 36.37 0.16
N VAL A 31 16.20 37.44 -0.38
CA VAL A 31 16.88 37.43 -1.68
C VAL A 31 18.30 37.94 -1.49
N ALA A 32 19.29 37.08 -1.75
CA ALA A 32 20.68 37.49 -1.82
C ALA A 32 21.03 37.91 -3.24
N VAL A 33 21.65 39.07 -3.40
CA VAL A 33 22.16 39.56 -4.68
C VAL A 33 23.65 39.32 -4.72
N GLY A 34 24.12 38.71 -5.80
CA GLY A 34 25.53 38.44 -6.04
C GLY A 34 26.09 39.40 -7.07
N GLY A 35 27.38 39.73 -6.95
CA GLY A 35 28.10 40.61 -7.87
C GLY A 35 28.53 41.92 -7.23
N ASP A 36 29.26 42.72 -8.00
CA ASP A 36 29.68 44.05 -7.55
C ASP A 36 28.61 45.08 -7.91
N LEU A 37 27.88 45.56 -6.90
CA LEU A 37 26.85 46.58 -7.06
C LEU A 37 27.44 47.96 -7.41
N ALA A 38 28.72 48.19 -7.12
CA ALA A 38 29.40 49.46 -7.36
C ALA A 38 29.94 49.62 -8.79
N GLY A 39 29.94 48.53 -9.60
CA GLY A 39 30.68 48.50 -10.86
C GLY A 39 32.19 48.54 -10.63
N ASP A 40 32.98 48.57 -11.72
CA ASP A 40 34.45 48.43 -11.78
C ASP A 40 35.32 49.51 -11.04
N GLY A 41 34.80 50.12 -9.98
CA GLY A 41 35.57 50.98 -9.08
C GLY A 41 35.75 52.42 -9.56
N SER A 42 34.89 52.94 -10.45
CA SER A 42 34.91 54.36 -10.85
C SER A 42 33.69 55.14 -10.31
N THR A 43 33.73 55.49 -9.02
CA THR A 43 32.76 56.37 -8.33
C THR A 43 32.92 57.86 -8.68
N ALA A 44 32.98 58.19 -9.97
CA ALA A 44 32.92 59.58 -10.43
C ALA A 44 31.95 59.68 -11.61
N ASP A 45 30.74 60.18 -11.31
CA ASP A 45 29.64 60.53 -12.20
C ASP A 45 28.76 59.39 -12.76
N GLY A 46 27.77 58.93 -11.96
CA GLY A 46 26.58 58.23 -12.48
C GLY A 46 26.12 56.96 -11.75
N GLY A 47 26.08 56.95 -10.41
CA GLY A 47 25.78 55.75 -9.60
C GLY A 47 24.52 54.99 -10.03
N VAL A 48 24.47 53.67 -9.78
CA VAL A 48 23.34 52.80 -10.11
C VAL A 48 22.76 52.24 -8.81
N ARG A 49 21.43 52.27 -8.67
CA ARG A 49 20.71 51.60 -7.58
C ARG A 49 20.11 50.30 -8.09
N TRP A 50 20.04 49.31 -7.20
CA TRP A 50 19.51 47.99 -7.52
C TRP A 50 18.27 47.71 -6.67
N TRP A 51 17.28 47.04 -7.25
CA TRP A 51 15.99 46.79 -6.61
C TRP A 51 15.56 45.35 -6.83
N VAL A 52 14.96 44.75 -5.81
CA VAL A 52 14.30 43.45 -5.91
C VAL A 52 12.80 43.68 -5.88
N GLY A 53 12.10 43.34 -6.97
CA GLY A 53 10.64 43.32 -7.05
C GLY A 53 10.11 41.90 -6.99
N VAL A 54 8.96 41.71 -6.35
CA VAL A 54 8.27 40.42 -6.26
C VAL A 54 6.82 40.59 -6.68
N SER A 55 6.39 39.81 -7.68
CA SER A 55 4.98 39.72 -8.06
C SER A 55 4.49 38.28 -7.97
N VAL A 56 3.21 38.10 -7.72
CA VAL A 56 2.50 36.82 -7.69
C VAL A 56 1.44 36.85 -8.77
N GLU A 57 1.37 35.79 -9.55
CA GLU A 57 0.40 35.64 -10.64
C GLU A 57 -0.14 34.21 -10.67
N HIS A 58 -1.31 34.05 -11.27
CA HIS A 58 -1.81 32.74 -11.66
C HIS A 58 -0.88 32.11 -12.71
N LEU A 59 -0.95 30.78 -12.88
CA LEU A 59 -0.09 30.07 -13.83
C LEU A 59 -0.31 30.50 -15.30
N ASP A 60 -1.46 31.09 -15.62
CA ASP A 60 -1.77 31.67 -16.93
C ASP A 60 -1.15 33.07 -17.16
N GLY A 61 -0.49 33.64 -16.15
CA GLY A 61 0.13 34.96 -16.18
C GLY A 61 -0.76 36.09 -15.66
N THR A 62 -1.98 35.81 -15.21
CA THR A 62 -2.86 36.83 -14.62
C THR A 62 -2.30 37.30 -13.28
N LEU A 63 -1.96 38.59 -13.16
CA LEU A 63 -1.40 39.18 -11.96
C LEU A 63 -2.39 39.10 -10.77
N VAL A 64 -1.91 38.58 -9.64
CA VAL A 64 -2.64 38.51 -8.36
C VAL A 64 -2.21 39.64 -7.44
N HIS A 65 -0.88 39.84 -7.31
CA HIS A 65 -0.32 40.87 -6.45
C HIS A 65 1.05 41.32 -6.97
N ASP A 66 1.37 42.60 -6.82
CA ASP A 66 2.66 43.18 -7.18
C ASP A 66 3.15 44.04 -6.01
N ALA A 67 4.20 43.57 -5.33
CA ALA A 67 4.72 44.22 -4.14
C ALA A 67 5.64 45.38 -4.50
N GLU A 68 5.75 46.36 -3.60
CA GLU A 68 6.70 47.46 -3.80
C GLU A 68 8.14 46.93 -3.83
N PRO A 69 8.95 47.29 -4.84
CA PRO A 69 10.34 46.87 -4.91
C PRO A 69 11.16 47.38 -3.72
N VAL A 70 12.08 46.54 -3.23
CA VAL A 70 12.96 46.88 -2.11
C VAL A 70 14.38 47.14 -2.64
N GLU A 71 14.98 48.24 -2.22
CA GLU A 71 16.36 48.60 -2.60
C GLU A 71 17.37 47.60 -2.02
N VAL A 72 18.33 47.19 -2.85
CA VAL A 72 19.45 46.35 -2.44
C VAL A 72 20.53 47.25 -1.82
N THR A 73 20.74 47.11 -0.52
CA THR A 73 21.75 47.92 0.18
C THR A 73 23.17 47.47 -0.16
N ALA A 74 24.03 48.43 -0.55
CA ALA A 74 25.47 48.21 -0.72
C ALA A 74 26.25 48.64 0.53
N PHE A 75 27.46 48.10 0.72
CA PHE A 75 28.36 48.57 1.77
C PHE A 75 28.90 49.94 1.39
N ASP A 76 28.56 50.97 2.17
CA ASP A 76 29.08 52.33 1.97
C ASP A 76 30.51 52.41 2.52
N ASP A 77 31.50 52.41 1.62
CA ASP A 77 32.92 52.57 1.95
C ASP A 77 33.47 53.99 1.70
N GLY A 78 32.58 54.95 1.41
CA GLY A 78 32.94 56.30 0.98
C GLY A 78 33.62 57.13 2.07
N GLU A 79 32.85 57.64 3.03
CA GLU A 79 33.36 58.50 4.11
C GLU A 79 33.63 57.69 5.40
N PRO A 80 34.60 58.07 6.25
CA PRO A 80 34.94 57.29 7.45
C PRO A 80 33.77 57.04 8.41
N LEU A 81 32.84 58.01 8.55
CA LEU A 81 31.67 57.87 9.41
C LEU A 81 30.61 56.93 8.81
N THR A 82 30.33 57.03 7.51
CA THR A 82 29.37 56.13 6.84
C THR A 82 29.91 54.71 6.79
N ARG A 83 31.20 54.53 6.54
CA ARG A 83 31.89 53.24 6.63
C ARG A 83 31.84 52.62 8.03
N LEU A 84 32.02 53.42 9.08
CA LEU A 84 31.89 52.93 10.46
C LEU A 84 30.45 52.49 10.74
N LEU A 85 29.45 53.28 10.32
CA LEU A 85 28.05 52.91 10.49
C LEU A 85 27.69 51.66 9.68
N ALA A 86 28.10 51.57 8.41
CA ALA A 86 27.92 50.40 7.56
C ALA A 86 28.58 49.15 8.16
N SER A 87 29.77 49.28 8.76
CA SER A 87 30.45 48.15 9.43
C SER A 87 29.66 47.56 10.60
N ALA A 88 28.75 48.33 11.21
CA ALA A 88 27.92 47.89 12.33
C ALA A 88 26.49 47.52 11.93
N THR A 89 26.01 47.98 10.78
CA THR A 89 24.57 47.93 10.42
C THR A 89 24.26 47.29 9.08
N TRP A 90 25.26 47.12 8.20
CA TRP A 90 25.02 46.56 6.86
C TRP A 90 24.75 45.04 6.95
N PRO A 91 23.57 44.58 6.50
CA PRO A 91 23.18 43.16 6.61
C PRO A 91 23.77 42.28 5.50
N GLY A 92 24.63 42.84 4.65
CA GLY A 92 25.04 42.25 3.37
C GLY A 92 24.11 42.67 2.22
N GLN A 93 24.41 42.20 1.00
CA GLN A 93 23.59 42.42 -0.20
C GLN A 93 22.34 41.52 -0.19
N VAL A 94 21.51 41.64 0.85
CA VAL A 94 20.33 40.79 1.07
C VAL A 94 19.10 41.66 1.28
N VAL A 95 18.05 41.37 0.51
CA VAL A 95 16.71 41.95 0.68
C VAL A 95 15.88 41.01 1.54
N ARG A 96 15.27 41.54 2.61
CA ARG A 96 14.30 40.82 3.44
C ARG A 96 13.00 41.60 3.53
N SER A 97 11.89 40.94 3.24
CA SER A 97 10.55 41.53 3.36
C SER A 97 9.49 40.45 3.62
N ARG A 98 8.34 40.86 4.13
CA ARG A 98 7.14 40.01 4.22
C ARG A 98 6.04 40.66 3.38
N ILE A 99 5.48 39.89 2.46
CA ILE A 99 4.44 40.33 1.54
C ILE A 99 3.13 39.63 1.90
N GLU A 100 2.04 40.38 1.95
CA GLU A 100 0.68 39.84 2.09
C GLU A 100 -0.01 39.80 0.71
N VAL A 101 -0.58 38.66 0.37
CA VAL A 101 -1.22 38.39 -0.92
C VAL A 101 -2.70 38.07 -0.65
N PRO A 102 -3.60 39.04 -0.78
CA PRO A 102 -5.02 38.84 -0.46
C PRO A 102 -5.73 38.02 -1.54
N GLY A 103 -6.76 37.27 -1.14
CA GLY A 103 -7.67 36.58 -2.07
C GLY A 103 -7.05 35.35 -2.73
N VAL A 104 -6.18 34.63 -2.02
CA VAL A 104 -5.57 33.39 -2.51
C VAL A 104 -6.41 32.18 -2.10
N ASP A 105 -6.50 31.21 -3.01
CA ASP A 105 -6.93 29.86 -2.69
C ASP A 105 -5.76 29.05 -2.07
N PRO A 106 -5.94 28.43 -0.89
CA PRO A 106 -4.90 27.65 -0.22
C PRO A 106 -4.47 26.40 -1.00
N TRP A 107 -3.21 26.01 -0.84
CA TRP A 107 -2.68 24.74 -1.34
C TRP A 107 -2.91 23.60 -0.32
N SER A 108 -3.33 22.43 -0.79
CA SER A 108 -3.39 21.17 -0.04
C SER A 108 -3.21 19.95 -0.96
N ASP A 109 -3.25 18.74 -0.39
CA ASP A 109 -3.24 17.49 -1.16
C ASP A 109 -4.54 17.27 -1.97
N GLU A 110 -5.66 17.81 -1.49
CA GLU A 110 -6.96 17.74 -2.14
C GLU A 110 -7.17 18.87 -3.16
N ALA A 111 -6.63 20.06 -2.88
CA ALA A 111 -6.74 21.25 -3.71
C ALA A 111 -5.35 21.87 -3.95
N PRO A 112 -4.58 21.39 -4.95
CA PRO A 112 -3.21 21.84 -5.21
C PRO A 112 -3.18 23.19 -5.96
N ASN A 113 -3.76 24.23 -5.37
CA ASN A 113 -3.79 25.59 -5.91
C ASN A 113 -2.38 26.18 -5.94
N ARG A 114 -1.97 26.69 -7.11
CA ARG A 114 -0.59 27.09 -7.38
C ARG A 114 -0.55 28.46 -8.04
N TYR A 115 0.51 29.19 -7.71
CA TYR A 115 0.81 30.52 -8.24
C TYR A 115 2.25 30.52 -8.75
N ARG A 116 2.56 31.46 -9.64
CA ARG A 116 3.94 31.76 -10.04
C ARG A 116 4.36 33.05 -9.34
N SER A 117 5.42 32.97 -8.55
CA SER A 117 6.07 34.13 -7.95
C SER A 117 7.29 34.51 -8.80
N LEU A 118 7.34 35.74 -9.27
CA LEU A 118 8.42 36.28 -10.09
C LEU A 118 9.26 37.24 -9.25
N VAL A 119 10.54 36.93 -9.08
CA VAL A 119 11.54 37.79 -8.44
C VAL A 119 12.37 38.43 -9.52
N ARG A 120 12.37 39.76 -9.56
CA ARG A 120 13.02 40.55 -10.60
C ARG A 120 14.06 41.48 -9.99
N LEU A 121 15.27 41.42 -10.53
CA LEU A 121 16.35 42.33 -10.18
C LEU A 121 16.38 43.49 -11.18
N TRP A 122 16.17 44.71 -10.71
CA TRP A 122 16.17 45.92 -11.53
C TRP A 122 17.37 46.81 -11.21
N ARG A 123 17.69 47.70 -12.15
CA ARG A 123 18.69 48.75 -11.95
C ARG A 123 18.14 50.11 -12.40
N THR A 124 18.41 51.15 -11.63
CA THR A 124 18.05 52.54 -11.99
C THR A 124 19.24 53.48 -11.84
N PRO A 125 19.36 54.54 -12.65
CA PRO A 125 20.34 55.60 -12.39
C PRO A 125 20.08 56.27 -11.03
N ALA A 126 21.12 56.57 -10.25
CA ALA A 126 21.01 57.18 -8.91
C ALA A 126 20.45 58.61 -8.91
N ALA A 127 20.36 59.25 -10.08
CA ALA A 127 19.78 60.57 -10.27
C ALA A 127 18.26 60.56 -10.56
N SER A 128 17.63 59.37 -10.69
CA SER A 128 16.18 59.25 -10.86
C SER A 128 15.50 58.95 -9.53
N ASP A 129 14.51 59.77 -9.15
CA ASP A 129 13.61 59.51 -8.02
C ASP A 129 12.53 58.45 -8.35
N ASP A 130 12.45 58.00 -9.61
CA ASP A 130 11.46 57.02 -10.06
C ASP A 130 11.83 55.58 -9.66
N VAL A 131 10.97 54.96 -8.84
CA VAL A 131 10.98 53.51 -8.60
C VAL A 131 10.42 52.83 -9.84
N VAL A 132 11.29 52.42 -10.77
CA VAL A 132 10.87 51.64 -11.95
C VAL A 132 10.46 50.24 -11.47
N GLY A 133 9.19 49.89 -11.65
CA GLY A 133 8.66 48.60 -11.19
C GLY A 133 7.16 48.35 -11.36
N LYS A 134 6.33 49.38 -11.60
CA LYS A 134 4.88 49.18 -11.84
C LYS A 134 4.55 49.17 -13.33
N GLY A 135 4.31 47.98 -13.89
CA GLY A 135 3.47 47.76 -15.08
C GLY A 135 3.92 48.38 -16.41
N ALA A 136 5.15 48.12 -16.87
CA ALA A 136 5.58 48.48 -18.23
C ALA A 136 5.24 47.38 -19.26
N ASP A 137 3.95 47.09 -19.43
CA ASP A 137 3.45 46.46 -20.66
C ASP A 137 3.01 47.57 -21.62
N GLY A 138 3.96 48.29 -22.22
CA GLY A 138 3.66 49.40 -23.10
C GLY A 138 4.83 49.81 -23.98
N GLU A 139 4.62 49.74 -25.29
CA GLU A 139 5.56 50.12 -26.36
C GLU A 139 6.22 51.50 -26.10
N GLY A 140 7.51 51.48 -25.78
CA GLY A 140 8.32 52.69 -25.57
C GLY A 140 9.81 52.34 -25.46
N ALA A 141 10.39 51.81 -26.54
CA ALA A 141 11.80 51.42 -26.58
C ALA A 141 12.73 52.64 -26.67
N ASP A 142 13.01 53.28 -25.54
CA ASP A 142 14.15 54.18 -25.40
C ASP A 142 15.30 53.33 -24.83
N GLY A 143 16.32 53.06 -25.65
CA GLY A 143 17.38 52.05 -25.43
C GLY A 143 18.35 52.28 -24.25
N ASN A 144 17.83 52.58 -23.06
CA ASN A 144 18.59 52.87 -21.84
C ASN A 144 18.43 51.79 -20.74
N GLY A 145 17.96 50.58 -21.09
CA GLY A 145 18.07 49.37 -20.25
C GLY A 145 17.48 49.44 -18.83
N ALA A 146 16.59 50.41 -18.56
CA ALA A 146 15.90 50.60 -17.28
C ALA A 146 14.52 49.92 -17.24
N ASP A 147 13.93 49.62 -18.40
CA ASP A 147 12.56 49.06 -18.52
C ASP A 147 12.49 47.53 -18.50
N HIS A 148 13.63 46.85 -18.36
CA HIS A 148 13.70 45.39 -18.30
C HIS A 148 14.52 44.90 -17.09
N PRO A 149 14.09 43.83 -16.42
CA PRO A 149 14.84 43.29 -15.29
C PRO A 149 16.19 42.73 -15.78
N SER A 150 17.23 42.96 -14.99
CA SER A 150 18.59 42.46 -15.24
C SER A 150 18.70 40.95 -15.01
N ASP A 151 17.93 40.41 -14.06
CA ASP A 151 17.83 38.99 -13.78
C ASP A 151 16.42 38.66 -13.26
N VAL A 152 15.93 37.45 -13.55
CA VAL A 152 14.58 37.01 -13.16
C VAL A 152 14.62 35.57 -12.68
N ALA A 153 14.03 35.31 -11.53
CA ALA A 153 13.74 33.98 -11.04
C ALA A 153 12.22 33.76 -10.95
N ALA A 154 11.76 32.59 -11.37
CA ALA A 154 10.39 32.17 -11.23
C ALA A 154 10.32 30.98 -10.26
N VAL A 155 9.42 31.06 -9.28
CA VAL A 155 9.17 29.99 -8.31
C VAL A 155 7.69 29.68 -8.33
N VAL A 156 7.33 28.40 -8.51
CA VAL A 156 5.95 27.97 -8.31
C VAL A 156 5.70 27.84 -6.82
N THR A 157 4.71 28.57 -6.32
CA THR A 157 4.36 28.63 -4.90
C THR A 157 2.94 28.13 -4.66
N GLY A 158 2.63 27.84 -3.40
CA GLY A 158 1.30 27.48 -2.92
C GLY A 158 1.14 27.95 -1.48
N PHE A 159 0.10 28.74 -1.21
CA PHE A 159 -0.11 29.33 0.11
C PHE A 159 -0.72 28.33 1.07
N ARG A 160 -0.03 28.08 2.18
CA ARG A 160 -0.51 27.14 3.22
C ARG A 160 0.16 27.43 4.56
N SER A 161 -0.42 26.92 5.63
CA SER A 161 0.18 26.94 6.97
C SER A 161 0.43 25.54 7.50
N VAL A 162 1.46 25.38 8.33
CA VAL A 162 1.76 24.15 9.06
C VAL A 162 2.03 24.49 10.51
N CYS A 163 1.48 23.70 11.43
CA CYS A 163 1.91 23.75 12.81
C CYS A 163 1.69 22.41 13.52
N VAL A 164 2.35 22.24 14.66
CA VAL A 164 2.08 21.15 15.60
C VAL A 164 1.44 21.76 16.84
N ALA A 165 0.19 21.37 17.12
CA ALA A 165 -0.55 21.88 18.27
C ALA A 165 -1.60 20.87 18.75
N ASP A 166 -1.70 20.71 20.07
CA ASP A 166 -2.63 19.77 20.74
C ASP A 166 -2.48 18.32 20.26
N GLN A 167 -1.24 17.83 20.17
CA GLN A 167 -0.92 16.48 19.68
C GLN A 167 -1.33 16.26 18.22
N GLU A 168 -1.44 17.31 17.42
CA GLU A 168 -1.84 17.22 16.02
C GLU A 168 -0.91 18.03 15.11
N LEU A 169 -0.46 17.41 14.02
CA LEU A 169 0.04 18.09 12.83
C LEU A 169 -1.16 18.69 12.10
N ARG A 170 -1.14 20.02 11.94
CA ARG A 170 -2.20 20.78 11.29
C ARG A 170 -1.69 21.41 10.02
N ILE A 171 -2.49 21.32 8.96
CA ILE A 171 -2.24 21.99 7.68
C ILE A 171 -3.46 22.85 7.36
N ASN A 172 -3.28 24.14 7.14
CA ASN A 172 -4.37 25.12 6.96
C ASN A 172 -5.43 25.05 8.09
N GLY A 173 -4.99 24.74 9.31
CA GLY A 173 -5.86 24.55 10.48
C GLY A 173 -6.56 23.18 10.58
N ALA A 174 -6.65 22.43 9.48
CA ALA A 174 -7.22 21.08 9.44
C ALA A 174 -6.24 20.02 9.94
N VAL A 175 -6.75 18.83 10.30
CA VAL A 175 -6.00 17.70 10.87
C VAL A 175 -6.07 16.52 9.89
N PRO A 176 -5.30 16.54 8.78
CA PRO A 176 -5.34 15.44 7.84
C PRO A 176 -4.77 14.17 8.46
N LEU A 177 -5.36 13.01 8.12
CA LEU A 177 -4.72 11.72 8.31
C LEU A 177 -3.66 11.52 7.22
N ILE A 178 -2.44 11.18 7.64
CA ILE A 178 -1.33 10.91 6.74
C ILE A 178 -1.49 9.51 6.15
N ARG A 179 -1.80 9.45 4.86
CA ARG A 179 -1.90 8.26 4.01
C ARG A 179 -0.60 8.16 3.22
N GLY A 180 0.47 7.82 3.91
CA GLY A 180 1.82 7.93 3.40
C GLY A 180 2.38 6.64 2.80
N VAL A 181 3.37 6.79 1.92
CA VAL A 181 4.30 5.71 1.52
C VAL A 181 5.75 6.21 1.59
N ASN A 182 6.67 5.34 1.99
CA ASN A 182 8.10 5.55 1.79
C ASN A 182 8.42 5.27 0.33
N ARG A 183 9.23 6.14 -0.29
CA ARG A 183 9.62 5.99 -1.70
C ARG A 183 11.12 6.22 -1.85
N HIS A 184 11.82 5.16 -2.25
CA HIS A 184 13.14 5.26 -2.84
C HIS A 184 13.09 5.65 -4.33
N GLU A 185 14.14 6.33 -4.81
CA GLU A 185 14.35 6.56 -6.24
C GLU A 185 14.97 5.32 -6.89
N HIS A 186 14.11 4.52 -7.52
CA HIS A 186 14.50 3.28 -8.20
C HIS A 186 13.82 3.12 -9.56
N ASP A 187 14.61 2.65 -10.50
CA ASP A 187 14.23 2.26 -11.84
C ASP A 187 14.84 0.87 -12.12
N PRO A 188 14.04 -0.12 -12.54
CA PRO A 188 14.51 -1.49 -12.71
C PRO A 188 15.58 -1.65 -13.80
N ASP A 189 15.66 -0.73 -14.76
CA ASP A 189 16.60 -0.78 -15.88
C ASP A 189 17.81 0.15 -15.65
N ARG A 190 17.62 1.26 -14.92
CA ARG A 190 18.62 2.34 -14.77
C ARG A 190 19.11 2.54 -13.33
N GLY A 191 18.67 1.69 -12.40
CA GLY A 191 19.01 1.78 -10.99
C GLY A 191 18.46 3.07 -10.37
N ARG A 192 19.31 3.90 -9.76
CA ARG A 192 18.85 5.14 -9.11
C ARG A 192 18.57 6.31 -10.06
N PHE A 193 18.79 6.14 -11.37
CA PHE A 193 18.43 7.17 -12.33
C PHE A 193 16.95 7.06 -12.70
N VAL A 194 16.14 7.94 -12.11
CA VAL A 194 14.73 8.12 -12.44
C VAL A 194 14.55 9.37 -13.32
N ASP A 195 13.48 9.42 -14.12
CA ASP A 195 13.13 10.60 -14.93
C ASP A 195 11.76 11.18 -14.53
N PRO A 196 11.43 12.42 -14.94
CA PRO A 196 10.19 13.07 -14.54
C PRO A 196 8.92 12.34 -14.99
N GLU A 197 8.95 11.63 -16.12
CA GLU A 197 7.79 10.96 -16.69
C GLU A 197 7.45 9.70 -15.87
N HIS A 198 8.45 8.87 -15.58
CA HIS A 198 8.29 7.71 -14.72
C HIS A 198 7.86 8.13 -13.32
N THR A 199 8.52 9.13 -12.72
CA THR A 199 8.13 9.67 -11.40
C THR A 199 6.69 10.18 -11.40
N ARG A 200 6.25 10.86 -12.47
CA ARG A 200 4.85 11.31 -12.58
C ARG A 200 3.88 10.12 -12.63
N ALA A 201 4.19 9.06 -13.38
CA ALA A 201 3.35 7.87 -13.45
C ALA A 201 3.22 7.20 -12.08
N GLU A 202 4.31 7.09 -11.32
CA GLU A 202 4.30 6.60 -9.94
C GLU A 202 3.40 7.43 -9.03
N LEU A 203 3.59 8.75 -9.01
CA LEU A 203 2.83 9.63 -8.13
C LEU A 203 1.34 9.67 -8.51
N CYS A 204 1.02 9.56 -9.80
CA CYS A 204 -0.37 9.40 -10.24
C CYS A 204 -0.97 8.08 -9.74
N LEU A 205 -0.21 6.97 -9.79
CA LEU A 205 -0.64 5.69 -9.24
C LEU A 205 -0.84 5.78 -7.73
N ALA A 206 0.06 6.45 -7.00
CA ALA A 206 -0.07 6.68 -5.56
C ALA A 206 -1.41 7.40 -5.25
N LYS A 207 -1.71 8.50 -5.95
CA LYS A 207 -3.00 9.19 -5.78
C LYS A 207 -4.21 8.33 -6.14
N ARG A 208 -4.11 7.48 -7.16
CA ARG A 208 -5.17 6.51 -7.51
C ARG A 208 -5.41 5.47 -6.42
N LEU A 209 -4.41 5.20 -5.59
CA LEU A 209 -4.50 4.34 -4.41
C LEU A 209 -4.83 5.12 -3.12
N ASN A 210 -5.29 6.37 -3.22
CA ASN A 210 -5.66 7.25 -2.10
C ASN A 210 -4.48 7.72 -1.21
N VAL A 211 -3.24 7.56 -1.67
CA VAL A 211 -2.05 8.11 -1.01
C VAL A 211 -2.09 9.65 -1.10
N ASN A 212 -1.83 10.31 0.03
CA ASN A 212 -1.71 11.77 0.09
C ASN A 212 -0.35 12.28 0.56
N ALA A 213 0.57 11.39 0.95
CA ALA A 213 1.89 11.78 1.43
C ALA A 213 3.00 10.84 0.96
N VAL A 214 4.20 11.38 0.79
CA VAL A 214 5.41 10.62 0.44
C VAL A 214 6.56 11.03 1.37
N ARG A 215 7.29 10.04 1.91
CA ARG A 215 8.56 10.26 2.60
C ARG A 215 9.70 9.91 1.64
N THR A 216 10.67 10.81 1.49
CA THR A 216 11.83 10.62 0.60
C THR A 216 12.90 9.73 1.26
N ALA A 217 12.55 8.46 1.48
CA ALA A 217 13.43 7.48 2.12
C ALA A 217 14.72 7.26 1.27
N HIS A 218 15.94 7.50 1.74
CA HIS A 218 16.35 8.25 2.94
C HIS A 218 17.29 9.41 2.56
N ALA A 219 16.90 10.18 1.55
CA ALA A 219 17.67 11.30 1.01
C ALA A 219 16.77 12.26 0.22
N PRO A 220 17.22 13.51 -0.01
CA PRO A 220 16.48 14.43 -0.84
C PRO A 220 16.35 13.87 -2.27
N ALA A 221 15.14 13.88 -2.82
CA ALA A 221 14.82 13.37 -4.14
C ALA A 221 15.34 14.29 -5.26
N ALA A 222 15.17 13.85 -6.52
CA ALA A 222 15.42 14.69 -7.69
C ALA A 222 14.56 15.97 -7.66
N PRO A 223 15.06 17.15 -8.09
CA PRO A 223 14.34 18.42 -7.93
C PRO A 223 12.92 18.45 -8.51
N TRP A 224 12.68 17.81 -9.67
CA TRP A 224 11.36 17.78 -10.30
C TRP A 224 10.34 16.92 -9.54
N PHE A 225 10.76 16.06 -8.61
CA PHE A 225 9.85 15.31 -7.74
C PHE A 225 8.97 16.25 -6.91
N TYR A 226 9.56 17.31 -6.35
CA TYR A 226 8.83 18.28 -5.52
C TYR A 226 7.88 19.15 -6.35
N ASP A 227 8.25 19.46 -7.60
CA ASP A 227 7.35 20.12 -8.56
C ASP A 227 6.13 19.25 -8.86
N LEU A 228 6.34 17.95 -9.09
CA LEU A 228 5.27 16.99 -9.33
C LEU A 228 4.39 16.79 -8.09
N CYS A 229 4.95 16.68 -6.89
CA CYS A 229 4.17 16.59 -5.65
C CYS A 229 3.36 17.86 -5.38
N THR A 230 3.93 19.03 -5.69
CA THR A 230 3.23 20.32 -5.61
C THR A 230 2.08 20.38 -6.61
N GLU A 231 2.29 19.89 -7.84
CA GLU A 231 1.28 19.84 -8.89
C GLU A 231 0.14 18.87 -8.58
N LEU A 232 0.48 17.65 -8.18
CA LEU A 232 -0.49 16.56 -8.01
C LEU A 232 -1.20 16.65 -6.65
N GLY A 233 -0.64 17.40 -5.69
CA GLY A 233 -1.14 17.51 -4.32
C GLY A 233 -0.71 16.32 -3.48
N LEU A 234 0.56 16.25 -3.11
CA LEU A 234 1.09 15.25 -2.17
C LEU A 234 1.90 15.98 -1.10
N PHE A 235 1.66 15.65 0.16
CA PHE A 235 2.50 16.09 1.27
C PHE A 235 3.84 15.35 1.23
N VAL A 236 4.93 16.05 1.52
CA VAL A 236 6.28 15.50 1.49
C VAL A 236 6.94 15.65 2.85
N VAL A 237 7.45 14.54 3.37
CA VAL A 237 8.49 14.54 4.41
C VAL A 237 9.82 14.46 3.68
N ASP A 238 10.54 15.57 3.63
CA ASP A 238 11.82 15.66 2.92
C ASP A 238 12.96 15.36 3.88
N GLU A 239 13.78 14.37 3.53
CA GLU A 239 14.70 13.72 4.46
C GLU A 239 16.16 13.98 4.16
N THR A 240 16.88 14.42 5.19
CA THR A 240 18.32 14.63 5.12
C THR A 240 19.01 13.31 4.81
N ASN A 241 19.93 13.31 3.84
CA ASN A 241 20.77 12.15 3.53
C ASN A 241 21.78 11.88 4.66
N CYS A 242 21.32 11.28 5.75
CA CYS A 242 22.09 10.95 6.94
C CYS A 242 21.60 9.63 7.52
N GLU A 243 22.28 8.55 7.14
CA GLU A 243 22.03 7.20 7.65
C GLU A 243 23.34 6.52 8.03
N THR A 244 23.38 5.98 9.24
CA THR A 244 24.60 5.34 9.78
C THR A 244 24.26 4.02 10.47
N HIS A 245 23.36 3.23 9.87
CA HIS A 245 22.73 2.05 10.47
C HIS A 245 23.73 1.09 11.13
N ALA A 246 24.82 0.74 10.45
CA ALA A 246 25.83 -0.18 11.01
C ALA A 246 26.61 0.36 12.23
N ARG A 247 26.45 1.65 12.57
CA ARG A 247 27.22 2.37 13.60
C ARG A 247 26.41 3.44 14.37
N GLN A 248 25.09 3.29 14.49
CA GLN A 248 24.17 4.28 15.07
C GLN A 248 24.65 4.91 16.38
N GLN A 249 25.18 4.12 17.31
CA GLN A 249 25.58 4.61 18.64
C GLN A 249 26.99 5.22 18.69
N SER A 250 27.80 5.05 17.65
CA SER A 250 29.25 5.34 17.75
C SER A 250 29.73 6.40 16.78
N LEU A 251 29.15 6.48 15.57
CA LEU A 251 29.67 7.39 14.54
C LEU A 251 29.38 8.85 14.87
N LEU A 252 28.17 9.13 15.36
CA LEU A 252 27.69 10.49 15.65
C LEU A 252 27.75 10.86 17.14
N ALA A 253 28.33 9.99 17.99
CA ALA A 253 28.55 10.26 19.41
C ALA A 253 29.58 11.36 19.67
N GLY A 254 30.53 11.57 18.74
CA GLY A 254 31.54 12.62 18.81
C GLY A 254 31.33 13.72 17.77
N PRO A 255 32.02 14.88 17.89
CA PRO A 255 31.76 16.03 17.03
C PRO A 255 32.31 15.90 15.60
N GLY A 256 33.12 14.87 15.31
CA GLY A 256 33.91 14.76 14.07
C GLY A 256 33.10 14.80 12.77
N PHE A 257 31.83 14.37 12.80
CA PHE A 257 30.91 14.38 11.65
C PHE A 257 29.86 15.50 11.70
N THR A 258 29.88 16.36 12.72
CA THR A 258 28.87 17.42 12.93
C THR A 258 28.74 18.34 11.71
N GLY A 259 29.88 18.82 11.18
CA GLY A 259 29.87 19.68 10.00
C GLY A 259 29.25 19.01 8.77
N ALA A 260 29.53 17.72 8.55
CA ALA A 260 29.00 16.98 7.41
C ALA A 260 27.48 16.77 7.51
N VAL A 261 26.97 16.45 8.71
CA VAL A 261 25.52 16.29 8.95
C VAL A 261 24.79 17.62 8.77
N ILE A 262 25.32 18.70 9.35
CA ILE A 262 24.74 20.05 9.20
C ILE A 262 24.72 20.48 7.74
N GLU A 263 25.83 20.31 7.00
CA GLU A 263 25.92 20.68 5.59
C GLU A 263 24.86 19.95 4.75
N ARG A 264 24.68 18.64 4.97
CA ARG A 264 23.68 17.83 4.24
C ARG A 264 22.27 18.37 4.45
N GLY A 265 21.87 18.64 5.70
CA GLY A 265 20.54 19.14 5.99
C GLY A 265 20.33 20.59 5.54
N LEU A 266 21.31 21.48 5.71
CA LEU A 266 21.21 22.87 5.23
C LEU A 266 21.14 22.96 3.71
N ARG A 267 21.84 22.08 2.98
CA ARG A 267 21.75 22.02 1.51
C ARG A 267 20.40 21.52 1.01
N MET A 268 19.77 20.58 1.73
CA MET A 268 18.39 20.16 1.46
C MET A 268 17.43 21.33 1.66
N VAL A 269 17.39 21.90 2.88
CA VAL A 269 16.44 22.99 3.19
C VAL A 269 16.65 24.21 2.28
N GLY A 270 17.90 24.59 2.02
CA GLY A 270 18.21 25.71 1.11
C GLY A 270 17.72 25.48 -0.32
N ARG A 271 17.71 24.23 -0.80
CA ARG A 271 17.19 23.86 -2.13
C ARG A 271 15.66 23.82 -2.14
N ASP A 272 15.04 23.24 -1.11
CA ASP A 272 13.67 22.73 -1.20
C ASP A 272 12.61 23.55 -0.42
N ARG A 273 13.02 24.53 0.40
CA ARG A 273 12.12 25.33 1.26
C ARG A 273 11.01 26.11 0.55
N ASN A 274 11.17 26.33 -0.76
CA ASN A 274 10.19 27.04 -1.58
C ASN A 274 9.00 26.14 -1.98
N HIS A 275 9.12 24.81 -1.86
CA HIS A 275 8.06 23.90 -2.27
C HIS A 275 6.95 23.82 -1.21
N PRO A 276 5.68 24.08 -1.57
CA PRO A 276 4.56 23.97 -0.64
C PRO A 276 4.27 22.52 -0.25
N CYS A 277 4.64 21.55 -1.10
CA CYS A 277 4.45 20.14 -0.81
C CYS A 277 5.27 19.65 0.38
N VAL A 278 6.44 20.23 0.64
CA VAL A 278 7.28 19.83 1.77
C VAL A 278 6.65 20.32 3.06
N VAL A 279 6.13 19.40 3.88
CA VAL A 279 5.37 19.73 5.09
C VAL A 279 6.15 19.52 6.38
N VAL A 280 7.19 18.69 6.33
CA VAL A 280 8.04 18.29 7.47
C VAL A 280 9.47 18.11 6.95
N TRP A 281 10.46 18.51 7.76
CA TRP A 281 11.86 18.18 7.52
C TRP A 281 12.28 16.98 8.38
N SER A 282 12.87 15.95 7.78
CA SER A 282 13.45 14.83 8.52
C SER A 282 14.97 14.99 8.66
N LEU A 283 15.49 14.71 9.86
CA LEU A 283 16.92 14.89 10.19
C LEU A 283 17.82 13.75 9.70
N GLY A 284 17.23 12.66 9.21
CA GLY A 284 17.94 11.47 8.76
C GLY A 284 17.13 10.21 9.05
N ASN A 285 17.78 9.06 8.95
CA ASN A 285 17.22 7.75 9.25
C ASN A 285 18.27 6.89 9.92
N GLU A 286 17.91 6.13 10.94
CA GLU A 286 18.73 5.10 11.56
C GLU A 286 20.20 5.52 11.78
N ALA A 287 20.38 6.72 12.34
CA ALA A 287 21.70 7.33 12.59
C ALA A 287 21.98 7.56 14.09
N GLY A 288 21.15 6.99 14.97
CA GLY A 288 21.25 7.15 16.43
C GLY A 288 20.96 8.58 16.87
N GLU A 289 21.61 9.07 17.93
CA GLU A 289 21.48 10.47 18.37
C GLU A 289 22.85 11.02 18.79
N GLY A 290 23.08 12.31 18.59
CA GLY A 290 24.30 12.98 19.03
C GLY A 290 24.28 14.47 18.76
N ALA A 291 25.35 15.16 19.16
CA ALA A 291 25.49 16.62 19.03
C ALA A 291 25.24 17.13 17.60
N ALA A 292 25.55 16.30 16.60
CA ALA A 292 25.28 16.58 15.19
C ALA A 292 23.78 16.82 14.90
N HIS A 293 22.89 15.98 15.43
CA HIS A 293 21.44 16.11 15.22
C HIS A 293 20.87 17.33 15.95
N HIS A 294 21.34 17.62 17.16
CA HIS A 294 20.92 18.82 17.91
C HIS A 294 21.33 20.10 17.19
N ALA A 295 22.57 20.15 16.69
CA ALA A 295 23.07 21.29 15.94
C ALA A 295 22.34 21.46 14.60
N LEU A 296 22.07 20.35 13.89
CA LEU A 296 21.28 20.39 12.65
C LEU A 296 19.85 20.87 12.92
N ALA A 297 19.17 20.34 13.92
CA ALA A 297 17.82 20.76 14.30
C ALA A 297 17.75 22.26 14.63
N GLY A 298 18.73 22.76 15.39
CA GLY A 298 18.84 24.20 15.69
C GLY A 298 19.06 25.04 14.44
N ALA A 299 19.91 24.57 13.51
CA ALA A 299 20.20 25.28 12.27
C ALA A 299 18.98 25.32 11.33
N ILE A 300 18.24 24.22 11.17
CA ILE A 300 17.02 24.18 10.37
C ILE A 300 15.94 25.07 10.98
N ARG A 301 15.71 25.01 12.30
CA ARG A 301 14.71 25.86 12.97
C ARG A 301 15.00 27.36 12.82
N HIS A 302 16.27 27.75 12.69
CA HIS A 302 16.63 29.13 12.38
C HIS A 302 16.36 29.50 10.92
N LEU A 303 16.66 28.59 9.98
CA LEU A 303 16.54 28.82 8.55
C LEU A 303 15.09 28.77 8.04
N ASP A 304 14.27 27.88 8.59
CA ASP A 304 12.86 27.68 8.24
C ASP A 304 12.05 27.32 9.49
N PRO A 305 11.59 28.31 10.28
CA PRO A 305 10.78 28.07 11.47
C PRO A 305 9.33 27.64 11.13
N GLY A 306 8.92 27.69 9.85
CA GLY A 306 7.55 27.44 9.42
C GLY A 306 7.18 25.97 9.26
N ARG A 307 8.16 25.05 9.36
CA ARG A 307 7.94 23.60 9.21
C ARG A 307 8.45 22.82 10.43
N PRO A 308 7.68 21.81 10.91
CA PRO A 308 8.12 20.93 11.98
C PRO A 308 9.25 19.99 11.54
N LEU A 309 10.03 19.53 12.52
CA LEU A 309 11.05 18.52 12.36
C LEU A 309 10.54 17.12 12.74
N SER A 310 11.06 16.10 12.05
CA SER A 310 10.87 14.68 12.38
C SER A 310 12.21 13.98 12.52
N TYR A 311 12.34 13.09 13.50
CA TYR A 311 13.47 12.16 13.61
C TYR A 311 13.13 10.99 14.54
N GLU A 312 13.38 9.76 14.09
CA GLU A 312 13.06 8.52 14.81
C GLU A 312 14.20 8.05 15.73
N GLY A 313 15.45 8.43 15.43
CA GLY A 313 16.66 7.87 16.03
C GLY A 313 16.60 7.69 17.56
N PRO A 314 16.25 8.72 18.35
CA PRO A 314 16.20 8.61 19.82
C PRO A 314 15.16 7.61 20.34
N ILE A 315 14.06 7.40 19.60
CA ILE A 315 12.91 6.58 20.04
C ILE A 315 12.86 5.18 19.39
N MET A 316 13.85 4.84 18.57
CA MET A 316 13.91 3.59 17.81
C MET A 316 13.81 2.34 18.69
N PHE A 317 14.42 2.35 19.88
CA PHE A 317 14.42 1.22 20.82
C PHE A 317 13.54 1.45 22.05
N ASP A 318 13.15 2.70 22.32
CA ASP A 318 12.29 3.08 23.44
C ASP A 318 11.35 4.20 22.99
N LEU A 319 10.07 3.86 22.81
CA LEU A 319 9.05 4.83 22.36
C LEU A 319 8.85 5.99 23.35
N GLU A 320 9.24 5.82 24.61
CA GLU A 320 9.11 6.83 25.66
C GLU A 320 10.38 7.66 25.86
N ALA A 321 11.45 7.41 25.09
CA ALA A 321 12.67 8.19 25.16
C ALA A 321 12.43 9.68 24.85
N ASP A 322 13.22 10.54 25.50
CA ASP A 322 13.22 11.96 25.17
C ASP A 322 13.75 12.18 23.75
N ASN A 323 13.13 13.10 23.01
CA ASN A 323 13.49 13.38 21.63
C ASN A 323 13.32 14.88 21.34
N PRO A 324 14.21 15.74 21.87
CA PRO A 324 14.07 17.19 21.78
C PRO A 324 14.34 17.75 20.37
N VAL A 325 14.88 16.93 19.46
CA VAL A 325 15.18 17.33 18.08
C VAL A 325 14.00 17.12 17.14
N SER A 326 12.94 16.42 17.58
CA SER A 326 11.76 16.11 16.78
C SER A 326 10.48 16.73 17.35
N ASP A 327 9.67 17.32 16.46
CA ASP A 327 8.35 17.86 16.73
C ASP A 327 7.23 16.82 16.51
N LEU A 328 7.57 15.67 15.92
CA LEU A 328 6.69 14.50 15.74
C LEU A 328 7.25 13.29 16.52
N VAL A 329 6.38 12.42 17.03
CA VAL A 329 6.78 11.08 17.48
C VAL A 329 6.66 10.15 16.27
N ALA A 330 7.79 9.83 15.65
CA ALA A 330 7.81 9.09 14.39
C ALA A 330 8.52 7.74 14.53
N PRO A 331 7.90 6.73 15.18
CA PRO A 331 8.53 5.44 15.33
C PRO A 331 8.37 4.59 14.07
N MET A 332 9.21 3.56 13.95
CA MET A 332 9.14 2.54 12.91
C MET A 332 8.49 1.27 13.50
N TYR A 333 7.60 0.64 12.74
CA TYR A 333 7.12 -0.74 12.94
C TYR A 333 6.49 -1.08 14.30
N ARG A 334 6.05 -0.08 15.08
CA ARG A 334 5.39 -0.30 16.38
C ARG A 334 4.02 -0.93 16.21
N SER A 335 3.71 -1.90 17.06
CA SER A 335 2.44 -2.61 17.05
C SER A 335 1.25 -1.69 17.33
N VAL A 336 0.06 -2.13 16.91
CA VAL A 336 -1.20 -1.44 17.16
C VAL A 336 -1.44 -1.27 18.67
N GLU A 337 -1.08 -2.27 19.45
CA GLU A 337 -1.15 -2.24 20.92
C GLU A 337 -0.26 -1.14 21.51
N GLU A 338 0.98 -1.03 21.04
CA GLU A 338 1.94 -0.03 21.53
C GLU A 338 1.50 1.39 21.19
N ILE A 339 1.13 1.68 19.94
CA ILE A 339 0.69 3.03 19.54
C ILE A 339 -0.61 3.44 20.25
N THR A 340 -1.50 2.46 20.48
CA THR A 340 -2.75 2.70 21.20
C THR A 340 -2.49 2.96 22.69
N ALA A 341 -1.57 2.20 23.30
CA ALA A 341 -1.15 2.43 24.67
C ALA A 341 -0.50 3.81 24.83
N TRP A 342 0.38 4.18 23.90
CA TRP A 342 1.01 5.49 23.83
C TRP A 342 -0.03 6.62 23.76
N ALA A 343 -0.98 6.53 22.83
CA ALA A 343 -2.02 7.55 22.66
C ALA A 343 -2.88 7.73 23.92
N LYS A 344 -3.27 6.62 24.55
CA LYS A 344 -4.02 6.64 25.83
C LYS A 344 -3.20 7.28 26.95
N ALA A 345 -1.90 6.99 27.04
CA ALA A 345 -1.03 7.58 28.04
C ALA A 345 -0.89 9.11 27.86
N ARG A 346 -0.78 9.61 26.62
CA ARG A 346 -0.66 11.05 26.33
C ARG A 346 -1.95 11.85 26.56
N ARG A 347 -3.10 11.18 26.70
CA ARG A 347 -4.35 11.78 27.17
C ARG A 347 -4.45 11.90 28.69
N ALA A 348 -3.64 11.18 29.45
CA ALA A 348 -3.68 11.22 30.91
C ALA A 348 -3.27 12.60 31.46
N ALA A 349 -3.96 13.06 32.51
CA ALA A 349 -3.61 14.30 33.19
C ALA A 349 -2.21 14.18 33.83
N GLY A 350 -1.31 15.11 33.51
CA GLY A 350 0.06 15.15 34.05
C GLY A 350 1.16 14.63 33.12
N CYS A 351 0.85 14.17 31.90
CA CYS A 351 1.89 13.87 30.92
C CYS A 351 2.65 15.14 30.49
N ALA A 352 3.98 15.06 30.45
CA ALA A 352 4.86 16.19 30.11
C ALA A 352 4.85 16.52 28.61
N ASP A 353 4.85 15.50 27.76
CA ASP A 353 4.72 15.65 26.31
C ASP A 353 3.26 15.48 25.88
N ARG A 354 2.58 16.61 25.71
CA ARG A 354 1.20 16.67 25.22
C ARG A 354 1.09 17.50 23.94
N ARG A 355 2.21 17.72 23.24
CA ARG A 355 2.24 18.58 22.06
C ARG A 355 2.36 17.78 20.76
N ARG A 356 3.11 16.67 20.76
CA ARG A 356 3.51 15.99 19.53
C ARG A 356 2.49 14.92 19.12
N PRO A 357 2.09 14.85 17.84
CA PRO A 357 1.39 13.69 17.29
C PRO A 357 2.34 12.52 17.11
N LEU A 358 1.78 11.32 17.00
CA LEU A 358 2.45 10.14 16.49
C LEU A 358 2.05 9.90 15.03
N ILE A 359 3.05 9.91 14.16
CA ILE A 359 2.92 9.58 12.73
C ILE A 359 4.03 8.58 12.43
N LEU A 360 3.67 7.33 12.12
CA LEU A 360 4.66 6.27 11.89
C LEU A 360 5.51 6.64 10.67
N CYS A 361 6.83 6.84 10.82
CA CYS A 361 7.70 7.06 9.66
C CYS A 361 7.80 5.81 8.79
N GLU A 362 7.58 4.62 9.39
CA GLU A 362 7.51 3.33 8.70
C GLU A 362 6.52 2.42 9.41
N TYR A 363 5.60 1.81 8.67
CA TYR A 363 4.72 0.75 9.18
C TYR A 363 4.30 -0.17 8.03
N SER A 364 3.68 -1.30 8.39
CA SER A 364 3.15 -2.28 7.43
C SER A 364 4.17 -2.66 6.34
N HIS A 365 5.29 -3.27 6.74
CA HIS A 365 6.36 -3.70 5.83
C HIS A 365 5.82 -4.61 4.71
N ALA A 366 5.96 -4.23 3.44
CA ALA A 366 5.21 -4.76 2.29
C ALA A 366 5.95 -5.88 1.52
N MET A 367 6.98 -6.46 2.13
CA MET A 367 7.81 -7.51 1.54
C MET A 367 7.08 -8.79 1.19
N GLY A 368 7.08 -9.10 -0.11
CA GLY A 368 6.41 -10.28 -0.66
C GLY A 368 4.91 -10.28 -0.40
N ASN A 369 4.36 -11.42 0.01
CA ASN A 369 2.96 -11.49 0.40
C ASN A 369 2.75 -11.01 1.84
N SER A 370 2.46 -9.72 2.03
CA SER A 370 2.46 -9.05 3.33
C SER A 370 1.22 -8.17 3.59
N ASN A 371 1.39 -7.11 4.39
CA ASN A 371 0.40 -6.11 4.79
C ASN A 371 -0.83 -6.71 5.52
N GLY A 372 -0.66 -7.86 6.18
CA GLY A 372 -1.67 -8.42 7.07
C GLY A 372 -1.87 -7.53 8.30
N GLY A 373 -3.11 -7.35 8.74
CA GLY A 373 -3.45 -6.51 9.89
C GLY A 373 -3.44 -5.00 9.62
N LEU A 374 -3.34 -4.58 8.35
CA LEU A 374 -3.37 -3.16 7.96
C LEU A 374 -4.65 -2.46 8.48
N ALA A 375 -5.80 -3.15 8.45
CA ALA A 375 -7.07 -2.63 8.96
C ALA A 375 -7.01 -2.20 10.44
N ASP A 376 -6.27 -2.94 11.29
CA ASP A 376 -6.14 -2.63 12.72
C ASP A 376 -5.42 -1.30 12.96
N TYR A 377 -4.41 -0.98 12.17
CA TYR A 377 -3.74 0.33 12.23
C TYR A 377 -4.70 1.45 11.84
N TRP A 378 -5.46 1.26 10.77
CA TRP A 378 -6.43 2.25 10.30
C TRP A 378 -7.56 2.49 11.31
N ASP A 379 -8.03 1.44 11.98
CA ASP A 379 -8.97 1.56 13.08
C ASP A 379 -8.36 2.35 14.25
N ALA A 380 -7.11 2.07 14.61
CA ALA A 380 -6.41 2.80 15.67
C ALA A 380 -6.19 4.28 15.33
N PHE A 381 -5.78 4.60 14.09
CA PHE A 381 -5.58 5.99 13.64
C PHE A 381 -6.89 6.79 13.72
N ARG A 382 -8.03 6.18 13.38
CA ARG A 382 -9.33 6.84 13.45
C ARG A 382 -9.91 6.91 14.87
N ALA A 383 -9.57 5.97 15.73
CA ALA A 383 -10.14 5.87 17.08
C ALA A 383 -9.39 6.70 18.13
N HIS A 384 -8.11 7.02 17.90
CA HIS A 384 -7.24 7.62 18.92
C HIS A 384 -6.65 8.95 18.48
N HIS A 385 -7.03 10.01 19.18
CA HIS A 385 -6.43 11.34 19.02
C HIS A 385 -4.91 11.30 19.15
N GLY A 386 -4.25 12.05 18.29
CA GLY A 386 -2.79 12.12 18.23
C GLY A 386 -2.15 10.99 17.45
N LEU A 387 -2.88 9.93 17.06
CA LEU A 387 -2.43 9.01 16.02
C LEU A 387 -2.90 9.55 14.67
N GLN A 388 -1.96 9.97 13.81
CA GLN A 388 -2.28 10.65 12.55
C GLN A 388 -1.83 9.89 11.30
N GLY A 389 -1.80 8.56 11.37
CA GLY A 389 -1.41 7.73 10.25
C GLY A 389 0.09 7.48 10.19
N GLY A 390 0.62 7.36 8.97
CA GLY A 390 2.02 7.02 8.77
C GLY A 390 2.36 6.69 7.32
N PHE A 391 3.58 6.19 7.11
CA PHE A 391 4.12 5.85 5.80
C PHE A 391 4.36 4.35 5.66
N VAL A 392 3.66 3.71 4.73
CA VAL A 392 3.87 2.28 4.43
C VAL A 392 5.30 2.07 3.92
N TRP A 393 5.98 1.03 4.40
CA TRP A 393 7.27 0.61 3.87
C TRP A 393 7.07 -0.57 2.90
N GLU A 394 7.34 -0.46 1.60
CA GLU A 394 7.56 0.78 0.85
C GLU A 394 6.85 0.77 -0.51
N TRP A 395 7.16 1.74 -1.38
CA TRP A 395 6.42 1.94 -2.63
C TRP A 395 6.66 0.85 -3.68
N ARG A 396 7.91 0.43 -3.90
CA ARG A 396 8.27 -0.43 -5.04
C ARG A 396 9.41 -1.39 -4.68
N ASP A 397 9.31 -2.64 -5.15
CA ASP A 397 10.42 -3.59 -5.10
C ASP A 397 11.63 -3.09 -5.87
N HIS A 398 12.82 -3.17 -5.26
CA HIS A 398 14.10 -2.81 -5.88
C HIS A 398 14.74 -3.95 -6.67
N GLY A 399 13.93 -4.70 -7.42
CA GLY A 399 14.43 -5.67 -8.39
C GLY A 399 15.04 -4.97 -9.60
N LEU A 400 16.20 -5.43 -10.05
CA LEU A 400 16.83 -4.98 -11.29
C LEU A 400 16.56 -5.99 -12.40
N LEU A 401 16.23 -5.52 -13.60
CA LEU A 401 15.97 -6.42 -14.72
C LEU A 401 17.25 -7.17 -15.10
N ARG A 402 17.17 -8.51 -15.10
CA ARG A 402 18.22 -9.37 -15.66
C ARG A 402 17.81 -9.79 -17.07
N SER A 403 18.63 -9.43 -18.06
CA SER A 403 18.54 -10.02 -19.39
C SER A 403 18.64 -11.54 -19.25
N GLY A 404 17.65 -12.28 -19.76
CA GLY A 404 17.64 -13.74 -19.73
C GLY A 404 18.95 -14.33 -20.26
N SER A 405 19.41 -15.40 -19.62
CA SER A 405 20.58 -16.23 -19.95
C SER A 405 21.53 -15.70 -21.05
N GLY A 406 22.62 -15.03 -20.66
CA GLY A 406 23.86 -15.03 -21.44
C GLY A 406 24.16 -13.85 -22.36
N SER A 407 23.46 -12.72 -22.29
CA SER A 407 23.96 -11.49 -22.92
C SER A 407 23.85 -10.30 -21.98
N SER A 408 25.01 -9.79 -21.54
CA SER A 408 25.10 -8.44 -20.98
C SER A 408 24.54 -7.45 -22.01
N PRO A 409 23.77 -6.43 -21.59
CA PRO A 409 23.41 -5.34 -22.48
C PRO A 409 24.71 -4.74 -23.06
N GLN A 410 24.80 -4.63 -24.38
CA GLN A 410 25.92 -3.93 -25.01
C GLN A 410 25.65 -2.42 -24.86
N PRO A 411 26.67 -1.60 -24.55
CA PRO A 411 26.50 -0.15 -24.55
C PRO A 411 26.18 0.31 -25.98
N GLY A 412 24.91 0.60 -26.24
CA GLY A 412 24.39 0.92 -27.57
C GLY A 412 22.96 0.44 -27.83
N ASP A 413 22.46 -0.51 -27.04
CA ASP A 413 21.04 -0.84 -27.03
C ASP A 413 20.30 0.32 -26.33
N GLY A 414 19.68 1.18 -27.13
CA GLY A 414 18.96 2.36 -26.63
C GLY A 414 17.86 1.98 -25.62
N PRO A 415 17.31 2.97 -24.87
CA PRO A 415 16.20 2.71 -23.98
C PRO A 415 15.07 2.08 -24.79
N VAL A 416 14.69 0.85 -24.45
CA VAL A 416 13.46 0.24 -24.95
C VAL A 416 12.31 0.91 -24.20
N ALA A 417 12.04 2.16 -24.57
CA ALA A 417 10.81 2.82 -24.23
C ALA A 417 9.71 2.29 -25.15
N SER A 418 8.69 1.66 -24.58
CA SER A 418 7.40 1.55 -25.24
C SER A 418 6.30 1.85 -24.21
N GLU A 419 5.66 3.00 -24.41
CA GLU A 419 4.48 3.55 -23.69
C GLU A 419 3.22 2.65 -23.71
N GLU A 420 3.28 1.42 -24.21
CA GLU A 420 2.12 0.52 -24.29
C GLU A 420 2.48 -0.94 -24.02
N THR A 421 3.34 -1.21 -23.03
CA THR A 421 3.63 -2.60 -22.63
C THR A 421 2.87 -2.92 -21.34
N PRO A 422 1.75 -3.67 -21.38
CA PRO A 422 1.27 -4.36 -20.18
C PRO A 422 2.44 -5.18 -19.65
N GLY A 423 2.62 -5.16 -18.32
CA GLY A 423 3.80 -5.62 -17.58
C GLY A 423 4.58 -6.76 -18.23
N ARG A 424 5.91 -6.74 -18.07
CA ARG A 424 6.79 -7.79 -18.62
C ARG A 424 6.46 -9.20 -18.09
N GLY A 425 5.44 -9.33 -17.23
CA GLY A 425 4.86 -10.56 -16.77
C GLY A 425 5.84 -11.30 -15.86
N GLY A 426 5.37 -12.38 -15.22
CA GLY A 426 6.23 -13.26 -14.40
C GLY A 426 7.34 -13.99 -15.17
N ASP A 427 7.66 -13.60 -16.41
CA ASP A 427 8.78 -14.11 -17.21
C ASP A 427 10.04 -13.22 -17.12
N ALA A 428 9.90 -11.99 -16.62
CA ALA A 428 11.05 -11.14 -16.34
C ALA A 428 11.78 -11.65 -15.10
N ARG A 429 13.09 -11.90 -15.24
CA ARG A 429 13.93 -12.22 -14.09
C ARG A 429 14.33 -10.93 -13.39
N TRP A 430 13.73 -10.67 -12.24
CA TRP A 430 14.07 -9.55 -11.37
C TRP A 430 15.19 -9.97 -10.42
N GLY A 431 16.41 -9.50 -10.67
CA GLY A 431 17.56 -9.78 -9.82
C GLY A 431 17.55 -8.94 -8.54
N TYR A 432 17.97 -9.56 -7.44
CA TYR A 432 18.18 -8.93 -6.14
C TYR A 432 19.56 -9.32 -5.59
N GLY A 433 19.84 -9.02 -4.31
CA GLY A 433 21.16 -9.23 -3.72
C GLY A 433 21.69 -10.66 -3.90
N GLY A 434 22.90 -10.79 -4.47
CA GLY A 434 23.55 -12.07 -4.77
C GLY A 434 23.46 -12.48 -6.24
N ASP A 435 22.48 -11.97 -7.00
CA ASP A 435 22.32 -12.31 -8.43
C ASP A 435 23.37 -11.65 -9.34
N PHE A 436 24.14 -10.67 -8.82
CA PHE A 436 25.20 -9.97 -9.56
C PHE A 436 26.61 -10.38 -9.11
N GLY A 437 26.72 -11.47 -8.32
CA GLY A 437 27.99 -12.06 -7.91
C GLY A 437 28.61 -11.39 -6.70
N GLU A 438 27.83 -10.65 -5.90
CA GLU A 438 28.29 -10.08 -4.65
C GLU A 438 28.48 -11.15 -3.57
N ASP A 439 29.62 -11.11 -2.86
CA ASP A 439 29.87 -12.01 -1.72
C ASP A 439 29.10 -11.60 -0.45
N ARG A 440 28.65 -10.34 -0.37
CA ARG A 440 27.92 -9.77 0.77
C ARG A 440 26.67 -9.08 0.27
N HIS A 441 25.52 -9.61 0.66
CA HIS A 441 24.21 -9.12 0.29
C HIS A 441 23.16 -9.59 1.30
N ASP A 442 22.02 -8.91 1.33
CA ASP A 442 20.87 -9.24 2.18
C ASP A 442 19.74 -9.94 1.40
N GLY A 443 20.05 -10.46 0.20
CA GLY A 443 19.11 -11.26 -0.60
C GLY A 443 17.93 -10.44 -1.11
N ASN A 444 16.72 -10.95 -0.93
CA ASN A 444 15.48 -10.30 -1.37
C ASN A 444 14.94 -9.25 -0.37
N PHE A 445 15.71 -8.83 0.63
CA PHE A 445 15.29 -7.80 1.60
C PHE A 445 15.01 -6.44 0.95
N VAL A 446 15.43 -6.25 -0.30
CA VAL A 446 15.14 -5.07 -1.14
C VAL A 446 13.86 -5.23 -1.98
N CYS A 447 13.12 -6.33 -1.82
CA CYS A 447 11.84 -6.61 -2.50
C CYS A 447 10.69 -6.44 -1.50
N ASP A 448 10.56 -5.22 -1.01
CA ASP A 448 9.74 -4.74 0.10
C ASP A 448 8.64 -3.75 -0.32
N GLY A 449 8.24 -3.79 -1.59
CA GLY A 449 7.30 -2.84 -2.18
C GLY A 449 5.84 -3.29 -2.23
N LEU A 450 4.94 -2.30 -2.20
CA LEU A 450 3.53 -2.44 -2.60
C LEU A 450 3.36 -2.74 -4.09
N LEU A 451 4.39 -2.42 -4.89
CA LEU A 451 4.44 -2.63 -6.33
C LEU A 451 5.63 -3.50 -6.69
N ALA A 452 5.46 -4.34 -7.71
CA ALA A 452 6.56 -5.01 -8.38
C ALA A 452 7.51 -3.99 -9.06
N PRO A 453 8.72 -4.39 -9.49
CA PRO A 453 9.69 -3.46 -10.07
C PRO A 453 9.19 -2.69 -11.30
N ASP A 454 8.24 -3.25 -12.06
CA ASP A 454 7.64 -2.65 -13.26
C ASP A 454 6.35 -1.84 -13.00
N LEU A 455 6.10 -1.45 -11.74
CA LEU A 455 4.89 -0.76 -11.27
C LEU A 455 3.60 -1.58 -11.30
N THR A 456 3.67 -2.89 -11.56
CA THR A 456 2.50 -3.77 -11.38
C THR A 456 2.10 -3.80 -9.90
N PRO A 457 0.85 -3.45 -9.55
CA PRO A 457 0.43 -3.44 -8.15
C PRO A 457 0.35 -4.85 -7.55
N HIS A 458 0.95 -5.04 -6.36
CA HIS A 458 0.67 -6.22 -5.56
C HIS A 458 -0.77 -6.20 -5.05
N PRO A 459 -1.36 -7.37 -4.71
CA PRO A 459 -2.74 -7.45 -4.24
C PRO A 459 -3.06 -6.56 -3.03
N ALA A 460 -2.06 -6.30 -2.16
CA ALA A 460 -2.19 -5.43 -1.00
C ALA A 460 -2.58 -3.97 -1.35
N CYS A 461 -2.30 -3.50 -2.57
CA CYS A 461 -2.70 -2.16 -3.01
C CYS A 461 -4.22 -1.94 -2.97
N VAL A 462 -5.02 -2.99 -3.21
CA VAL A 462 -6.49 -2.87 -3.14
C VAL A 462 -6.96 -2.70 -1.70
N GLU A 463 -6.35 -3.41 -0.76
CA GLU A 463 -6.59 -3.25 0.67
C GLU A 463 -6.23 -1.84 1.13
N LEU A 464 -5.04 -1.37 0.74
CA LEU A 464 -4.56 -0.03 1.08
C LEU A 464 -5.51 1.05 0.58
N ALA A 465 -5.87 1.01 -0.71
CA ALA A 465 -6.77 1.99 -1.30
C ALA A 465 -8.16 1.99 -0.63
N HIS A 466 -8.67 0.80 -0.26
CA HIS A 466 -9.90 0.70 0.50
C HIS A 466 -9.74 1.39 1.86
N LEU A 467 -8.75 1.01 2.66
CA LEU A 467 -8.58 1.54 4.01
C LEU A 467 -8.26 3.04 4.05
N GLN A 468 -7.61 3.57 3.02
CA GLN A 468 -7.24 4.99 2.86
C GLN A 468 -8.35 5.89 2.28
N ARG A 469 -9.48 5.34 1.82
CA ARG A 469 -10.55 6.14 1.20
C ARG A 469 -11.02 7.26 2.14
N SER A 470 -11.22 8.46 1.60
CA SER A 470 -11.72 9.61 2.38
C SER A 470 -13.25 9.68 2.48
N LEU A 471 -13.98 8.91 1.69
CA LEU A 471 -15.44 8.93 1.71
C LEU A 471 -15.94 7.60 2.28
N HIS A 472 -16.76 7.69 3.32
CA HIS A 472 -17.29 6.53 4.02
C HIS A 472 -18.79 6.47 3.87
N VAL A 473 -19.31 5.31 3.49
CA VAL A 473 -20.75 5.05 3.46
C VAL A 473 -21.07 3.99 4.50
N GLU A 474 -22.02 4.30 5.36
CA GLU A 474 -22.45 3.45 6.47
C GLU A 474 -23.94 3.13 6.32
N ALA A 475 -24.31 1.88 6.60
CA ALA A 475 -25.71 1.48 6.64
C ALA A 475 -26.38 1.99 7.92
N ASP A 476 -27.63 2.45 7.82
CA ASP A 476 -28.44 2.84 8.99
C ASP A 476 -28.95 1.63 9.81
N GLY A 477 -28.73 0.41 9.29
CA GLY A 477 -29.07 -0.86 9.92
C GLY A 477 -30.57 -1.21 9.92
N VAL A 478 -31.44 -0.34 9.42
CA VAL A 478 -32.89 -0.47 9.53
C VAL A 478 -33.58 -0.48 8.16
N SER A 479 -33.10 0.33 7.20
CA SER A 479 -33.79 0.58 5.95
C SER A 479 -32.89 0.30 4.74
N PRO A 480 -33.11 -0.81 4.00
CA PRO A 480 -32.42 -1.04 2.73
C PRO A 480 -32.51 0.18 1.81
N GLY A 481 -31.39 0.56 1.20
CA GLY A 481 -31.31 1.72 0.31
C GLY A 481 -31.08 3.07 1.01
N ARG A 482 -31.13 3.15 2.35
CA ARG A 482 -30.74 4.36 3.10
C ARG A 482 -29.40 4.17 3.77
N TYR A 483 -28.51 5.12 3.51
CA TYR A 483 -27.15 5.12 3.99
C TYR A 483 -26.77 6.50 4.51
N ARG A 484 -25.68 6.57 5.25
CA ARG A 484 -25.05 7.80 5.68
C ARG A 484 -23.70 7.94 4.98
N LEU A 485 -23.53 9.04 4.25
CA LEU A 485 -22.25 9.44 3.68
C LEU A 485 -21.52 10.33 4.67
N ARG A 486 -20.28 9.99 5.02
CA ARG A 486 -19.38 10.79 5.84
C ARG A 486 -18.12 11.15 5.05
N SER A 487 -17.72 12.41 5.09
CA SER A 487 -16.47 12.88 4.49
C SER A 487 -15.35 12.94 5.53
N GLU A 488 -14.26 12.21 5.28
CA GLU A 488 -12.96 12.31 5.95
C GLU A 488 -11.99 13.20 5.13
N ARG A 489 -12.51 13.96 4.15
CA ARG A 489 -11.74 15.01 3.49
C ARG A 489 -11.50 16.17 4.45
N SER A 490 -10.34 16.79 4.34
CA SER A 490 -9.89 17.87 5.22
C SER A 490 -10.13 19.26 4.61
N PHE A 491 -10.18 19.38 3.27
CA PHE A 491 -10.14 20.68 2.60
C PHE A 491 -11.27 20.88 1.58
N THR A 492 -11.70 19.81 0.90
CA THR A 492 -12.66 19.85 -0.19
C THR A 492 -13.98 19.15 0.15
N ASP A 493 -15.08 19.63 -0.43
CA ASP A 493 -16.39 18.97 -0.34
C ASP A 493 -16.48 17.76 -1.28
N THR A 494 -17.69 17.20 -1.47
CA THR A 494 -17.94 16.03 -2.33
C THR A 494 -18.59 16.38 -3.68
N ALA A 495 -18.54 17.63 -4.13
CA ALA A 495 -19.14 18.04 -5.41
C ALA A 495 -18.41 17.45 -6.64
N ASP A 496 -17.17 16.99 -6.47
CA ASP A 496 -16.33 16.36 -7.50
C ASP A 496 -16.62 14.88 -7.71
N VAL A 497 -17.53 14.25 -6.95
CA VAL A 497 -17.82 12.82 -7.03
C VAL A 497 -19.23 12.49 -7.49
N VAL A 498 -19.35 11.38 -8.22
CA VAL A 498 -20.61 10.77 -8.67
C VAL A 498 -20.71 9.33 -8.17
N GLY A 499 -21.94 8.83 -7.97
CA GLY A 499 -22.18 7.50 -7.41
C GLY A 499 -22.73 6.49 -8.42
N ARG A 500 -22.26 5.25 -8.32
CA ARG A 500 -22.78 4.08 -9.08
C ARG A 500 -23.02 2.94 -8.12
N TRP A 501 -24.09 2.18 -8.33
CA TRP A 501 -24.42 1.04 -7.48
C TRP A 501 -24.79 -0.19 -8.30
N ARG A 502 -24.53 -1.36 -7.72
CA ARG A 502 -24.85 -2.67 -8.29
C ARG A 502 -25.36 -3.59 -7.18
N LEU A 503 -26.55 -4.15 -7.37
CA LEU A 503 -27.17 -5.13 -6.49
C LEU A 503 -27.01 -6.51 -7.09
N GLU A 504 -26.45 -7.43 -6.31
CA GLU A 504 -26.19 -8.81 -6.73
C GLU A 504 -26.93 -9.81 -5.85
N ALA A 505 -27.45 -10.87 -6.47
CA ALA A 505 -27.98 -12.08 -5.84
C ALA A 505 -27.02 -13.23 -6.12
N ASP A 506 -26.36 -13.78 -5.09
CA ASP A 506 -25.32 -14.81 -5.22
C ASP A 506 -24.24 -14.45 -6.27
N GLY A 507 -23.86 -13.16 -6.34
CA GLY A 507 -22.88 -12.63 -7.28
C GLY A 507 -23.36 -12.50 -8.73
N ARG A 508 -24.67 -12.57 -8.98
CA ARG A 508 -25.28 -12.21 -10.27
C ARG A 508 -25.99 -10.86 -10.13
N ALA A 509 -25.67 -9.91 -11.01
CA ALA A 509 -26.36 -8.63 -11.04
C ALA A 509 -27.86 -8.82 -11.27
N VAL A 510 -28.66 -8.25 -10.38
CA VAL A 510 -30.13 -8.19 -10.51
C VAL A 510 -30.62 -6.77 -10.76
N ALA A 511 -29.84 -5.76 -10.36
CA ALA A 511 -30.09 -4.36 -10.67
C ALA A 511 -28.81 -3.55 -10.55
N GLU A 512 -28.72 -2.43 -11.26
CA GLU A 512 -27.63 -1.47 -11.19
C GLU A 512 -28.13 -0.08 -11.62
N GLY A 513 -27.39 0.96 -11.24
CA GLY A 513 -27.76 2.33 -11.59
C GLY A 513 -26.79 3.37 -11.03
N THR A 514 -27.18 4.64 -11.14
CA THR A 514 -26.47 5.76 -10.54
C THR A 514 -27.15 6.20 -9.24
N VAL A 515 -26.42 6.93 -8.41
CA VAL A 515 -26.96 7.60 -7.22
C VAL A 515 -26.43 9.03 -7.16
N ASP A 516 -27.32 9.97 -6.83
CA ASP A 516 -26.96 11.36 -6.60
C ASP A 516 -26.23 11.45 -5.26
N VAL A 517 -24.97 11.91 -5.31
CA VAL A 517 -24.14 12.07 -4.13
C VAL A 517 -24.40 13.47 -3.57
N PRO A 518 -24.84 13.62 -2.31
CA PRO A 518 -25.03 14.94 -1.72
C PRO A 518 -23.68 15.65 -1.57
N VAL A 519 -23.68 16.98 -1.67
CA VAL A 519 -22.50 17.81 -1.39
C VAL A 519 -22.32 17.89 0.13
N VAL A 520 -21.22 17.36 0.62
CA VAL A 520 -20.87 17.28 2.04
C VAL A 520 -19.56 18.04 2.25
N ALA A 521 -19.59 19.04 3.13
CA ALA A 521 -18.40 19.80 3.51
C ALA A 521 -17.33 18.89 4.17
N PRO A 522 -16.06 19.32 4.24
CA PRO A 522 -15.00 18.60 4.98
C PRO A 522 -15.44 18.20 6.39
N GLY A 523 -15.21 16.94 6.78
CA GLY A 523 -15.63 16.39 8.08
C GLY A 523 -17.14 16.21 8.27
N GLY A 524 -17.97 16.56 7.29
CA GLY A 524 -19.43 16.51 7.38
C GLY A 524 -20.04 15.14 7.12
N GLU A 525 -21.36 15.05 7.32
CA GLU A 525 -22.16 13.88 6.97
C GLU A 525 -23.50 14.28 6.34
N ALA A 526 -24.07 13.40 5.52
CA ALA A 526 -25.40 13.56 4.94
C ALA A 526 -26.08 12.20 4.70
N GLU A 527 -27.41 12.20 4.58
CA GLU A 527 -28.16 11.04 4.12
C GLU A 527 -27.89 10.78 2.63
N LEU A 528 -27.63 9.52 2.29
CA LEU A 528 -27.48 9.03 0.92
C LEU A 528 -28.58 7.99 0.64
N ILE A 529 -29.44 8.29 -0.34
CA ILE A 529 -30.55 7.42 -0.73
C ILE A 529 -30.18 6.73 -2.06
N VAL A 530 -29.98 5.41 -2.01
CA VAL A 530 -29.69 4.61 -3.19
C VAL A 530 -31.01 4.15 -3.83
N PRO A 531 -31.27 4.48 -5.11
CA PRO A 531 -32.54 4.15 -5.78
C PRO A 531 -32.57 2.68 -6.25
N MET A 532 -32.46 1.75 -5.31
CA MET A 532 -32.48 0.30 -5.57
C MET A 532 -33.92 -0.27 -5.55
N PRO A 533 -34.18 -1.38 -6.26
CA PRO A 533 -35.48 -2.05 -6.21
C PRO A 533 -35.78 -2.65 -4.83
N ASP A 534 -37.06 -2.93 -4.59
CA ASP A 534 -37.50 -3.74 -3.46
C ASP A 534 -36.75 -5.08 -3.39
N LEU A 535 -36.23 -5.42 -2.21
CA LEU A 535 -35.35 -6.58 -2.03
C LEU A 535 -36.07 -7.91 -2.26
N ASP A 536 -37.32 -8.05 -1.83
CA ASP A 536 -38.07 -9.30 -2.00
C ASP A 536 -38.37 -9.54 -3.48
N ARG A 537 -38.73 -8.47 -4.19
CA ARG A 537 -38.89 -8.53 -5.65
C ARG A 537 -37.57 -8.85 -6.36
N ALA A 538 -36.46 -8.24 -5.95
CA ALA A 538 -35.15 -8.46 -6.56
C ALA A 538 -34.61 -9.88 -6.29
N ARG A 539 -34.95 -10.48 -5.15
CA ARG A 539 -34.63 -11.87 -4.80
C ARG A 539 -35.38 -12.90 -5.64
N GLY A 540 -36.57 -12.58 -6.15
CA GLY A 540 -37.34 -13.50 -6.99
C GLY A 540 -37.94 -14.71 -6.26
N GLY A 541 -38.05 -14.66 -4.92
CA GLY A 541 -38.69 -15.70 -4.10
C GLY A 541 -37.76 -16.75 -3.49
N ASP A 542 -36.48 -16.76 -3.86
CA ASP A 542 -35.46 -17.68 -3.33
C ASP A 542 -34.57 -17.00 -2.25
N ASP A 543 -33.95 -17.80 -1.37
CA ASP A 543 -33.05 -17.32 -0.30
C ASP A 543 -31.63 -17.05 -0.81
N HIS A 544 -31.49 -16.05 -1.69
CA HIS A 544 -30.20 -15.60 -2.22
C HIS A 544 -29.42 -14.74 -1.22
N GLU A 545 -28.09 -14.80 -1.21
CA GLU A 545 -27.28 -13.80 -0.52
C GLU A 545 -27.23 -12.53 -1.38
N MET A 546 -27.79 -11.44 -0.84
CA MET A 546 -27.91 -10.18 -1.55
C MET A 546 -26.82 -9.21 -1.11
N ALA A 547 -26.09 -8.63 -2.05
CA ALA A 547 -25.04 -7.66 -1.79
C ALA A 547 -25.20 -6.40 -2.67
N LEU A 548 -25.20 -5.23 -2.04
CA LEU A 548 -25.16 -3.94 -2.74
C LEU A 548 -23.71 -3.44 -2.73
N THR A 549 -23.12 -3.27 -3.90
CA THR A 549 -21.85 -2.58 -4.08
C THR A 549 -22.12 -1.14 -4.51
N LEU A 550 -21.52 -0.18 -3.83
CA LEU A 550 -21.60 1.25 -4.10
C LEU A 550 -20.19 1.79 -4.38
N GLU A 551 -20.02 2.46 -5.51
CA GLU A 551 -18.78 3.12 -5.93
C GLU A 551 -18.99 4.62 -6.04
N LEU A 552 -18.08 5.38 -5.44
CA LEU A 552 -17.96 6.83 -5.59
C LEU A 552 -16.75 7.10 -6.47
N ALA A 553 -16.97 7.83 -7.57
CA ALA A 553 -15.98 8.04 -8.61
C ALA A 553 -15.88 9.51 -9.00
N LEU A 554 -14.73 9.93 -9.54
CA LEU A 554 -14.53 11.29 -10.01
C LEU A 554 -15.53 11.67 -11.10
N ALA A 555 -16.17 12.82 -10.97
CA ALA A 555 -17.10 13.39 -11.95
C ALA A 555 -16.38 13.88 -13.22
N ALA A 556 -15.15 14.37 -13.06
CA ALA A 556 -14.31 14.91 -14.14
C ALA A 556 -12.86 14.38 -14.02
N ALA A 557 -12.08 14.53 -15.09
CA ALA A 557 -10.66 14.18 -15.06
C ALA A 557 -9.86 15.16 -14.20
N THR A 558 -8.85 14.64 -13.51
CA THR A 558 -7.86 15.40 -12.75
C THR A 558 -6.47 15.21 -13.37
N ALA A 559 -5.45 15.90 -12.85
CA ALA A 559 -4.07 15.73 -13.28
C ALA A 559 -3.52 14.30 -13.07
N TRP A 560 -4.14 13.51 -12.17
CA TRP A 560 -3.67 12.18 -11.77
C TRP A 560 -4.59 11.03 -12.20
N ALA A 561 -5.87 11.27 -12.54
CA ALA A 561 -6.79 10.23 -12.97
C ALA A 561 -7.86 10.72 -13.96
N PRO A 562 -8.35 9.84 -14.85
CA PRO A 562 -9.47 10.14 -15.72
C PRO A 562 -10.79 10.26 -14.94
N ALA A 563 -11.79 10.89 -15.55
CA ALA A 563 -13.16 10.87 -15.05
C ALA A 563 -13.66 9.42 -14.90
N GLY A 564 -14.40 9.14 -13.82
CA GLY A 564 -14.89 7.81 -13.50
C GLY A 564 -13.91 6.93 -12.73
N HIS A 565 -12.70 7.40 -12.38
CA HIS A 565 -11.83 6.71 -11.43
C HIS A 565 -12.52 6.59 -10.06
N VAL A 566 -12.55 5.37 -9.51
CA VAL A 566 -13.20 5.07 -8.23
C VAL A 566 -12.30 5.49 -7.07
N VAL A 567 -12.76 6.42 -6.24
CA VAL A 567 -12.04 6.91 -5.05
C VAL A 567 -12.49 6.21 -3.77
N ALA A 568 -13.70 5.66 -3.75
CA ALA A 568 -14.21 4.88 -2.63
C ALA A 568 -15.19 3.80 -3.10
N ARG A 569 -15.06 2.59 -2.55
CA ARG A 569 -15.98 1.47 -2.76
C ARG A 569 -16.45 0.90 -1.43
N HIS A 570 -17.75 0.63 -1.34
CA HIS A 570 -18.40 -0.01 -0.19
C HIS A 570 -19.25 -1.17 -0.66
N GLN A 571 -19.39 -2.20 0.17
CA GLN A 571 -20.33 -3.27 -0.07
C GLN A 571 -21.14 -3.59 1.19
N PHE A 572 -22.45 -3.71 1.02
CA PHE A 572 -23.39 -3.99 2.10
C PHE A 572 -24.15 -5.27 1.83
N ARG A 573 -24.08 -6.21 2.76
CA ARG A 573 -24.96 -7.39 2.77
C ARG A 573 -26.37 -6.92 3.14
N GLN A 574 -27.35 -7.28 2.31
CA GLN A 574 -28.73 -6.89 2.53
C GLN A 574 -29.44 -7.90 3.45
N PRO A 575 -30.35 -7.45 4.33
CA PRO A 575 -31.12 -8.34 5.20
C PRO A 575 -31.79 -9.46 4.40
N ARG A 576 -31.71 -10.69 4.91
CA ARG A 576 -32.52 -11.81 4.39
C ARG A 576 -33.98 -11.56 4.77
N GLY A 577 -34.91 -11.85 3.86
CA GLY A 577 -36.34 -11.79 4.16
C GLY A 577 -36.67 -12.68 5.37
N THR A 578 -37.71 -12.31 6.13
CA THR A 578 -38.18 -13.08 7.29
C THR A 578 -38.76 -14.43 6.84
N SER A 579 -37.90 -15.41 6.59
CA SER A 579 -38.31 -16.81 6.52
C SER A 579 -38.52 -17.32 7.95
N THR A 580 -39.73 -17.78 8.25
CA THR A 580 -40.18 -18.28 9.56
C THR A 580 -39.59 -19.64 9.95
N ASP A 581 -38.70 -20.23 9.15
CA ASP A 581 -38.01 -21.46 9.50
C ASP A 581 -36.54 -21.16 9.86
N GLY A 582 -36.26 -21.10 11.18
CA GLY A 582 -34.97 -20.76 11.78
C GLY A 582 -33.83 -21.77 11.56
N ARG A 583 -33.61 -22.19 10.32
CA ARG A 583 -32.40 -22.87 9.87
C ARG A 583 -31.85 -22.12 8.68
N ALA A 584 -30.73 -21.44 8.88
CA ALA A 584 -29.91 -20.91 7.79
C ALA A 584 -29.38 -22.09 6.96
N GLU A 585 -30.17 -22.57 6.01
CA GLU A 585 -29.67 -23.46 4.96
C GLU A 585 -28.98 -22.58 3.90
N HIS A 586 -27.73 -22.90 3.59
CA HIS A 586 -27.06 -22.32 2.43
C HIS A 586 -27.85 -22.71 1.17
N PRO A 587 -27.88 -21.87 0.12
CA PRO A 587 -28.62 -22.19 -1.09
C PRO A 587 -28.19 -23.56 -1.59
N ARG A 588 -29.12 -24.52 -1.51
CA ARG A 588 -28.98 -25.84 -2.11
C ARG A 588 -29.10 -25.66 -3.61
N THR A 589 -28.06 -25.17 -4.28
CA THR A 589 -27.93 -25.29 -5.74
C THR A 589 -27.59 -26.73 -6.10
N VAL A 590 -28.52 -27.64 -5.82
CA VAL A 590 -28.55 -28.95 -6.43
C VAL A 590 -29.98 -29.15 -6.89
N ALA A 591 -30.20 -29.01 -8.19
CA ALA A 591 -31.43 -29.51 -8.80
C ALA A 591 -31.56 -30.98 -8.38
N SER A 592 -32.61 -31.32 -7.62
CA SER A 592 -32.78 -32.69 -7.12
C SER A 592 -32.90 -33.63 -8.32
N ARG A 593 -31.84 -34.39 -8.59
CA ARG A 593 -31.88 -35.45 -9.59
C ARG A 593 -32.69 -36.61 -9.02
N ALA A 594 -33.44 -37.30 -9.89
CA ALA A 594 -34.17 -38.49 -9.50
C ALA A 594 -33.19 -39.51 -8.88
N PRO A 595 -33.53 -40.17 -7.76
CA PRO A 595 -32.61 -41.06 -7.07
C PRO A 595 -32.20 -42.22 -7.99
N ARG A 596 -30.89 -42.38 -8.21
CA ARG A 596 -30.31 -43.47 -9.01
C ARG A 596 -29.98 -44.70 -8.15
N GLY A 597 -29.90 -44.50 -6.83
CA GLY A 597 -29.59 -45.53 -5.85
C GLY A 597 -28.09 -45.85 -5.80
N VAL A 598 -27.44 -45.54 -4.67
CA VAL A 598 -26.02 -45.85 -4.49
C VAL A 598 -25.82 -47.35 -4.24
N VAL A 599 -24.95 -47.96 -5.03
CA VAL A 599 -24.43 -49.31 -4.87
C VAL A 599 -23.06 -49.23 -4.19
N VAL A 600 -22.85 -50.11 -3.21
CA VAL A 600 -21.55 -50.28 -2.56
C VAL A 600 -20.98 -51.62 -3.02
N ASN A 601 -20.00 -51.58 -3.91
CA ASN A 601 -19.25 -52.76 -4.32
C ASN A 601 -18.02 -52.91 -3.44
N HIS A 602 -17.75 -54.13 -2.97
CA HIS A 602 -16.61 -54.44 -2.12
C HIS A 602 -15.82 -55.60 -2.71
N SER A 603 -14.51 -55.39 -2.88
CA SER A 603 -13.59 -56.40 -3.41
C SER A 603 -12.23 -56.26 -2.72
N GLY A 604 -11.83 -57.28 -1.94
CA GLY A 604 -10.57 -57.27 -1.20
C GLY A 604 -10.52 -56.10 -0.21
N ASP A 605 -9.55 -55.21 -0.39
CA ASP A 605 -9.34 -54.02 0.45
C ASP A 605 -10.00 -52.75 -0.11
N ARG A 606 -10.83 -52.86 -1.16
CA ARG A 606 -11.45 -51.71 -1.83
C ARG A 606 -12.97 -51.73 -1.79
N TRP A 607 -13.53 -50.54 -1.62
CA TRP A 607 -14.94 -50.22 -1.77
C TRP A 607 -15.12 -49.20 -2.89
N VAL A 608 -16.17 -49.39 -3.68
CA VAL A 608 -16.63 -48.40 -4.68
C VAL A 608 -18.06 -48.03 -4.33
N LEU A 609 -18.28 -46.77 -3.98
CA LEU A 609 -19.61 -46.18 -3.80
C LEU A 609 -19.97 -45.54 -5.14
N GLY A 610 -21.04 -45.98 -5.80
CA GLY A 610 -21.40 -45.45 -7.11
C GLY A 610 -22.85 -45.65 -7.48
N ASP A 611 -23.30 -44.91 -8.50
CA ASP A 611 -24.67 -44.94 -9.05
C ASP A 611 -24.69 -45.30 -10.55
N GLY A 612 -23.59 -45.88 -11.04
CA GLY A 612 -23.33 -46.19 -12.45
C GLY A 612 -22.73 -45.02 -13.25
N ALA A 613 -22.83 -43.79 -12.75
CA ALA A 613 -22.25 -42.62 -13.40
C ALA A 613 -21.15 -41.97 -12.54
N TRP A 614 -21.28 -42.00 -11.22
CA TRP A 614 -20.24 -41.69 -10.25
C TRP A 614 -19.59 -42.95 -9.68
N ALA A 615 -18.31 -42.86 -9.37
CA ALA A 615 -17.58 -43.82 -8.55
C ALA A 615 -16.65 -43.08 -7.58
N LEU A 616 -16.93 -43.21 -6.28
CA LEU A 616 -16.04 -42.83 -5.19
C LEU A 616 -15.31 -44.10 -4.72
N GLU A 617 -13.99 -44.12 -4.94
CA GLU A 617 -13.15 -45.27 -4.64
C GLU A 617 -12.46 -45.10 -3.30
N VAL A 618 -12.64 -46.09 -2.41
CA VAL A 618 -12.09 -46.09 -1.06
C VAL A 618 -11.28 -47.36 -0.86
N ASP A 619 -10.04 -47.21 -0.44
CA ASP A 619 -9.09 -48.26 -0.10
C ASP A 619 -8.89 -48.34 1.42
N ARG A 620 -8.71 -49.56 1.94
CA ARG A 620 -8.57 -49.83 3.38
C ARG A 620 -7.33 -49.17 3.99
N GLN A 621 -6.23 -49.10 3.25
CA GLN A 621 -4.95 -48.58 3.73
C GLN A 621 -4.72 -47.14 3.29
N GLN A 622 -5.22 -46.78 2.11
CA GLN A 622 -4.94 -45.47 1.49
C GLN A 622 -6.09 -44.47 1.61
N GLY A 623 -7.27 -44.91 2.05
CA GLY A 623 -8.44 -44.05 2.24
C GLY A 623 -9.17 -43.78 0.92
N VAL A 624 -9.69 -42.57 0.71
CA VAL A 624 -10.22 -42.21 -0.61
C VAL A 624 -9.07 -42.17 -1.60
N VAL A 625 -9.17 -42.91 -2.71
CA VAL A 625 -8.11 -43.04 -3.72
C VAL A 625 -8.52 -42.57 -5.10
N GLY A 626 -9.81 -42.33 -5.34
CA GLY A 626 -10.28 -41.90 -6.65
C GLY A 626 -11.70 -41.33 -6.60
N LEU A 627 -11.96 -40.43 -7.54
CA LEU A 627 -13.26 -39.86 -7.81
C LEU A 627 -13.44 -39.83 -9.32
N ALA A 628 -14.32 -40.68 -9.84
CA ALA A 628 -14.57 -40.81 -11.26
C ALA A 628 -16.00 -40.51 -11.64
N ARG A 629 -16.15 -39.93 -12.83
CA ARG A 629 -17.42 -39.63 -13.48
C ARG A 629 -17.42 -40.26 -14.88
N HIS A 630 -18.43 -41.08 -15.18
CA HIS A 630 -18.54 -41.83 -16.44
C HIS A 630 -17.27 -42.61 -16.81
N GLY A 631 -16.57 -43.13 -15.80
CA GLY A 631 -15.31 -43.86 -15.96
C GLY A 631 -14.06 -42.99 -16.17
N ARG A 632 -14.19 -41.66 -16.28
CA ARG A 632 -13.06 -40.72 -16.30
C ARG A 632 -12.71 -40.29 -14.87
N GLN A 633 -11.45 -40.42 -14.48
CA GLN A 633 -10.96 -39.91 -13.19
C GLN A 633 -10.92 -38.38 -13.23
N LEU A 634 -11.42 -37.76 -12.15
CA LEU A 634 -11.37 -36.31 -11.97
C LEU A 634 -10.13 -35.87 -11.18
N LEU A 635 -9.61 -36.78 -10.36
CA LEU A 635 -8.42 -36.58 -9.53
C LEU A 635 -7.23 -37.29 -10.16
N VAL A 636 -6.10 -36.60 -10.25
CA VAL A 636 -4.80 -37.16 -10.71
C VAL A 636 -4.13 -37.96 -9.59
N ASP A 637 -4.34 -37.54 -8.34
CA ASP A 637 -3.93 -38.25 -7.14
C ASP A 637 -5.04 -38.20 -6.09
N ARG A 638 -4.96 -39.06 -5.09
CA ARG A 638 -5.90 -39.10 -3.96
C ARG A 638 -5.98 -37.77 -3.21
N PRO A 639 -7.11 -37.46 -2.54
CA PRO A 639 -7.20 -36.28 -1.69
C PRO A 639 -6.09 -36.26 -0.63
N GLY A 640 -5.30 -35.20 -0.66
CA GLY A 640 -4.24 -34.92 0.31
C GLY A 640 -4.75 -34.12 1.50
N HIS A 641 -4.01 -34.16 2.60
CA HIS A 641 -4.17 -33.22 3.71
C HIS A 641 -2.93 -32.34 3.75
N SER A 642 -3.10 -31.05 4.02
CA SER A 642 -1.97 -30.15 4.17
C SER A 642 -2.01 -29.41 5.51
N LEU A 643 -0.85 -29.39 6.17
CA LEU A 643 -0.52 -28.50 7.27
C LEU A 643 0.54 -27.46 6.86
N TRP A 644 0.85 -27.37 5.56
CA TRP A 644 1.94 -26.56 5.00
C TRP A 644 1.47 -25.65 3.86
N ARG A 645 1.98 -24.43 3.86
CA ARG A 645 2.00 -23.52 2.71
C ARG A 645 3.46 -23.11 2.48
N ALA A 646 3.85 -22.82 1.25
CA ALA A 646 5.13 -22.21 0.95
C ALA A 646 5.27 -20.90 1.76
N PRO A 647 6.30 -20.76 2.60
CA PRO A 647 6.42 -19.62 3.51
C PRO A 647 6.37 -18.30 2.76
N VAL A 648 5.66 -17.32 3.33
CA VAL A 648 5.82 -15.92 2.90
C VAL A 648 7.04 -15.31 3.59
N ASP A 649 7.56 -14.17 3.12
CA ASP A 649 8.75 -13.54 3.74
C ASP A 649 8.55 -13.25 5.23
N ASN A 650 7.33 -12.90 5.66
CA ASN A 650 6.98 -12.71 7.06
C ASN A 650 6.99 -14.00 7.90
N ASP A 651 6.83 -15.17 7.27
CA ASP A 651 7.03 -16.44 7.98
C ASP A 651 8.54 -16.68 8.21
N GLY A 652 9.41 -15.88 7.58
CA GLY A 652 10.87 -15.90 7.58
C GLY A 652 11.38 -15.95 6.14
N MET A 653 12.35 -15.09 5.78
CA MET A 653 12.92 -15.06 4.43
C MET A 653 13.61 -16.37 4.10
N LYS A 654 13.50 -16.86 2.87
CA LYS A 654 14.21 -18.07 2.43
C LYS A 654 15.67 -17.85 1.98
N THR A 655 16.09 -16.59 1.86
CA THR A 655 17.43 -16.21 1.37
C THR A 655 18.28 -15.55 2.47
N ALA A 656 19.59 -15.42 2.19
CA ALA A 656 20.56 -14.70 3.00
C ALA A 656 20.61 -15.14 4.48
N TRP A 657 21.03 -14.25 5.38
CA TRP A 657 21.25 -14.56 6.79
C TRP A 657 19.95 -14.89 7.56
N MET A 658 18.78 -14.55 7.01
CA MET A 658 17.47 -14.81 7.62
C MET A 658 16.86 -16.19 7.29
N ALA A 659 17.46 -16.96 6.35
CA ALA A 659 17.01 -18.30 5.91
C ALA A 659 16.80 -19.34 7.02
N GLY A 660 17.32 -19.12 8.22
CA GLY A 660 17.22 -20.02 9.37
C GLY A 660 16.30 -19.57 10.51
N PHE A 661 15.58 -18.45 10.35
CA PHE A 661 14.79 -17.83 11.41
C PHE A 661 13.28 -17.80 11.08
N GLY A 662 12.48 -17.27 12.01
CA GLY A 662 11.04 -17.12 11.84
C GLY A 662 10.23 -18.40 12.01
N HIS A 663 8.94 -18.30 11.67
CA HIS A 663 7.97 -19.39 11.74
C HIS A 663 8.30 -20.54 10.78
N GLN A 664 8.84 -20.27 9.58
CA GLN A 664 9.24 -21.31 8.65
C GLN A 664 10.27 -22.27 9.25
N ALA A 665 11.23 -21.76 10.04
CA ALA A 665 12.26 -22.57 10.66
C ALA A 665 11.65 -23.48 11.73
N ARG A 666 10.72 -22.94 12.54
CA ARG A 666 9.95 -23.72 13.52
C ARG A 666 9.11 -24.80 12.83
N TRP A 667 8.37 -24.45 11.78
CA TRP A 667 7.50 -25.38 11.08
C TRP A 667 8.27 -26.51 10.39
N ARG A 668 9.41 -26.21 9.76
CA ARG A 668 10.33 -27.23 9.19
C ARG A 668 10.95 -28.12 10.27
N GLN A 669 11.28 -27.56 11.44
CA GLN A 669 11.75 -28.35 12.58
C GLN A 669 10.67 -29.29 13.14
N LEU A 670 9.40 -28.91 13.05
CA LEU A 670 8.28 -29.80 13.36
C LEU A 670 8.06 -30.85 12.27
N GLY A 671 8.45 -30.57 11.02
CA GLY A 671 8.24 -31.43 9.86
C GLY A 671 6.91 -31.19 9.15
N LEU A 672 6.32 -30.00 9.28
CA LEU A 672 5.04 -29.66 8.63
C LEU A 672 5.14 -29.69 7.10
N ASP A 673 6.30 -29.30 6.56
CA ASP A 673 6.66 -29.30 5.13
C ASP A 673 6.70 -30.70 4.50
N ARG A 674 6.68 -31.75 5.34
CA ARG A 674 6.77 -33.16 4.92
C ARG A 674 5.42 -33.88 4.99
N VAL A 675 4.36 -33.16 5.36
CA VAL A 675 3.00 -33.70 5.45
C VAL A 675 2.36 -33.64 4.05
N ASP A 676 2.89 -34.43 3.11
CA ASP A 676 2.51 -34.37 1.70
C ASP A 676 2.19 -35.75 1.07
N GLY A 677 2.33 -36.87 1.82
CA GLY A 677 2.35 -38.22 1.23
C GLY A 677 1.66 -39.34 2.03
N PRO A 678 1.64 -40.58 1.50
CA PRO A 678 1.02 -41.75 2.15
C PRO A 678 1.72 -42.14 3.43
N GLU A 679 3.02 -41.89 3.49
CA GLU A 679 3.88 -42.28 4.59
C GLU A 679 3.58 -41.48 5.86
N THR A 680 3.07 -40.25 5.70
CA THR A 680 2.69 -39.36 6.80
C THR A 680 1.21 -39.41 7.14
N ARG A 681 0.42 -40.26 6.47
CA ARG A 681 -1.01 -40.47 6.77
C ARG A 681 -1.23 -41.90 7.23
N ARG A 682 -1.52 -42.08 8.52
CA ARG A 682 -1.95 -43.38 9.08
C ARG A 682 -3.47 -43.48 9.07
N ILE A 683 -3.99 -44.57 8.54
CA ILE A 683 -5.42 -44.91 8.62
C ILE A 683 -5.59 -46.09 9.58
N ASP A 684 -6.27 -45.85 10.69
CA ASP A 684 -6.51 -46.87 11.72
C ASP A 684 -7.74 -47.71 11.38
N ARG A 685 -8.77 -47.09 10.79
CA ARG A 685 -10.03 -47.76 10.48
C ARG A 685 -10.76 -47.09 9.32
N VAL A 686 -11.22 -47.93 8.39
CA VAL A 686 -12.22 -47.58 7.37
C VAL A 686 -13.51 -48.34 7.66
N THR A 687 -14.64 -47.66 7.63
CA THR A 687 -15.96 -48.28 7.77
C THR A 687 -16.90 -47.73 6.71
N VAL A 688 -17.31 -48.59 5.77
CA VAL A 688 -18.29 -48.25 4.75
C VAL A 688 -19.65 -48.82 5.14
N ARG A 689 -20.69 -47.98 5.11
CA ARG A 689 -22.07 -48.38 5.45
C ARG A 689 -23.03 -47.78 4.44
N ARG A 690 -23.97 -48.61 3.98
CA ARG A 690 -25.18 -48.11 3.35
C ARG A 690 -26.06 -47.45 4.41
N ARG A 691 -26.73 -46.35 4.05
CA ARG A 691 -27.71 -45.67 4.89
C ARG A 691 -28.95 -45.38 4.06
N GLU A 692 -30.04 -45.02 4.73
CA GLU A 692 -31.22 -44.50 4.03
C GLU A 692 -30.81 -43.24 3.24
N GLY A 693 -31.06 -43.23 1.93
CA GLY A 693 -30.70 -42.13 1.03
C GLY A 693 -29.26 -42.12 0.48
N GLY A 694 -28.45 -43.18 0.70
CA GLY A 694 -27.12 -43.29 0.09
C GLY A 694 -26.13 -44.24 0.78
N ALA A 695 -24.84 -43.90 0.74
CA ALA A 695 -23.77 -44.62 1.42
C ALA A 695 -22.73 -43.67 2.03
N VAL A 696 -22.04 -44.11 3.08
CA VAL A 696 -20.99 -43.34 3.75
C VAL A 696 -19.76 -44.21 4.05
N ALA A 697 -18.59 -43.67 3.75
CA ALA A 697 -17.29 -44.15 4.21
C ALA A 697 -16.80 -43.24 5.34
N VAL A 698 -16.51 -43.83 6.51
CA VAL A 698 -15.92 -43.14 7.65
C VAL A 698 -14.49 -43.65 7.83
N LEU A 699 -13.53 -42.75 7.77
CA LEU A 699 -12.11 -43.03 7.96
C LEU A 699 -11.67 -42.34 9.26
N THR A 700 -10.95 -43.08 10.10
CA THR A 700 -10.29 -42.52 11.28
C THR A 700 -8.82 -42.85 11.24
N GLY A 701 -7.98 -41.88 11.57
CA GLY A 701 -6.54 -42.01 11.50
C GLY A 701 -5.84 -40.78 12.07
N ALA A 702 -4.61 -40.56 11.65
CA ALA A 702 -3.83 -39.37 12.01
C ALA A 702 -2.85 -38.97 10.89
N LEU A 703 -2.53 -37.68 10.83
CA LEU A 703 -1.29 -37.24 10.20
C LEU A 703 -0.16 -37.46 11.20
N VAL A 704 0.88 -38.18 10.78
CA VAL A 704 2.10 -38.38 11.53
C VAL A 704 3.09 -37.32 11.07
N VAL A 705 3.32 -36.33 11.93
CA VAL A 705 4.24 -35.23 11.69
C VAL A 705 5.54 -35.56 12.39
N ALA A 706 6.59 -35.83 11.61
CA ALA A 706 7.89 -36.25 12.13
C ALA A 706 8.95 -35.18 11.86
N PRO A 707 9.82 -34.88 12.84
CA PRO A 707 10.92 -33.95 12.63
C PRO A 707 11.92 -34.46 11.58
N PRO A 708 12.76 -33.58 11.03
CA PRO A 708 13.80 -33.97 10.08
C PRO A 708 14.80 -34.96 10.70
N ALA A 709 15.47 -35.76 9.86
CA ALA A 709 16.30 -36.89 10.28
C ALA A 709 17.49 -36.50 11.16
N ASP A 710 17.96 -35.26 11.06
CA ASP A 710 19.02 -34.66 11.88
C ASP A 710 18.53 -34.15 13.25
N ARG A 711 17.22 -34.21 13.53
CA ARG A 711 16.53 -33.73 14.74
C ARG A 711 15.60 -34.80 15.33
N GLN A 712 16.04 -36.07 15.32
CA GLN A 712 15.29 -37.21 15.88
C GLN A 712 15.20 -37.22 17.43
N ASP A 713 15.75 -36.21 18.11
CA ASP A 713 15.59 -36.02 19.55
C ASP A 713 14.13 -35.70 19.96
N ARG A 714 13.28 -35.31 19.00
CA ARG A 714 11.85 -35.07 19.21
C ARG A 714 10.99 -36.22 18.68
N PRO A 715 9.96 -36.65 19.42
CA PRO A 715 9.04 -37.66 18.94
C PRO A 715 8.16 -37.12 17.81
N ALA A 716 7.74 -38.01 16.91
CA ALA A 716 6.68 -37.69 15.95
C ALA A 716 5.38 -37.34 16.70
N VAL A 717 4.66 -36.35 16.18
CA VAL A 717 3.39 -35.89 16.74
C VAL A 717 2.25 -36.33 15.82
N GLU A 718 1.19 -36.87 16.42
CA GLU A 718 0.00 -37.28 15.69
C GLU A 718 -1.05 -36.18 15.72
N CYS A 719 -1.57 -35.80 14.55
CA CYS A 719 -2.76 -34.96 14.40
C CYS A 719 -3.95 -35.85 14.01
N PRO A 720 -4.84 -36.24 14.95
CA PRO A 720 -5.96 -37.11 14.64
C PRO A 720 -6.90 -36.51 13.59
N ILE A 721 -7.33 -37.36 12.66
CA ILE A 721 -8.26 -37.02 11.59
C ILE A 721 -9.49 -37.94 11.62
N VAL A 722 -10.65 -37.35 11.40
CA VAL A 722 -11.88 -38.08 11.08
C VAL A 722 -12.42 -37.54 9.76
N GLU A 723 -12.55 -38.42 8.77
CA GLU A 723 -13.15 -38.10 7.47
C GLU A 723 -14.46 -38.86 7.31
N ARG A 724 -15.47 -38.16 6.79
CA ARG A 724 -16.74 -38.77 6.38
C ARG A 724 -17.00 -38.38 4.94
N TRP A 725 -16.88 -39.38 4.07
CA TRP A 725 -17.20 -39.26 2.65
C TRP A 725 -18.54 -39.93 2.40
N SER A 726 -19.54 -39.16 2.00
CA SER A 726 -20.89 -39.66 1.77
C SER A 726 -21.27 -39.45 0.32
N MET A 727 -21.96 -40.43 -0.27
CA MET A 727 -22.60 -40.31 -1.58
C MET A 727 -24.10 -40.48 -1.37
N ARG A 728 -24.89 -39.48 -1.76
CA ARG A 728 -26.35 -39.52 -1.73
C ARG A 728 -26.91 -40.19 -2.98
N ASP A 729 -28.14 -40.69 -2.90
CA ASP A 729 -28.84 -41.33 -4.02
C ASP A 729 -29.11 -40.37 -5.21
N ASP A 730 -29.03 -39.06 -4.98
CA ASP A 730 -29.09 -38.00 -6.01
C ASP A 730 -27.74 -37.78 -6.75
N GLY A 731 -26.68 -38.49 -6.35
CA GLY A 731 -25.34 -38.39 -6.89
C GLY A 731 -24.47 -37.30 -6.26
N THR A 732 -24.97 -36.57 -5.26
CA THR A 732 -24.14 -35.59 -4.53
C THR A 732 -23.16 -36.32 -3.62
N ILE A 733 -21.89 -35.94 -3.69
CA ILE A 733 -20.85 -36.42 -2.79
C ILE A 733 -20.57 -35.34 -1.75
N SER A 734 -20.24 -35.71 -0.52
CA SER A 734 -19.84 -34.75 0.52
C SER A 734 -18.65 -35.26 1.30
N ALA A 735 -17.69 -34.38 1.56
CA ALA A 735 -16.56 -34.62 2.43
C ALA A 735 -16.70 -33.77 3.70
N ASP A 736 -16.76 -34.41 4.86
CA ASP A 736 -16.70 -33.76 6.18
C ASP A 736 -15.45 -34.27 6.90
N VAL A 737 -14.44 -33.41 6.98
CA VAL A 737 -13.12 -33.72 7.52
C VAL A 737 -12.88 -32.87 8.75
N THR A 738 -12.48 -33.53 9.83
CA THR A 738 -12.12 -32.89 11.09
C THR A 738 -10.70 -33.28 11.47
N TRP A 739 -9.87 -32.26 11.68
CA TRP A 739 -8.53 -32.39 12.26
C TRP A 739 -8.58 -31.96 13.72
N ARG A 740 -7.81 -32.64 14.57
CA ARG A 740 -7.60 -32.27 15.97
C ARG A 740 -6.13 -31.90 16.14
N LEU A 741 -5.84 -30.62 15.96
CA LEU A 741 -4.48 -30.11 16.05
C LEU A 741 -4.01 -30.13 17.52
N PRO A 742 -2.95 -30.87 17.86
CA PRO A 742 -2.38 -30.87 19.20
C PRO A 742 -1.59 -29.58 19.48
N GLU A 743 -1.32 -29.30 20.76
CA GLU A 743 -0.59 -28.09 21.22
C GLU A 743 0.80 -27.98 20.59
N GLU A 744 1.49 -29.11 20.42
CA GLU A 744 2.82 -29.20 19.85
C GLU A 744 2.88 -28.75 18.39
N LEU A 745 1.75 -28.84 17.68
CA LEU A 745 1.59 -28.42 16.29
C LEU A 745 0.83 -27.09 16.17
N ALA A 746 0.66 -26.32 17.26
CA ALA A 746 -0.09 -25.06 17.24
C ALA A 746 0.49 -24.03 16.26
N ASP A 747 -0.38 -23.19 15.69
CA ASP A 747 -0.06 -22.18 14.67
C ASP A 747 0.65 -22.72 13.41
N PRO A 748 0.11 -23.75 12.73
CA PRO A 748 0.56 -24.13 11.41
C PRO A 748 0.15 -23.07 10.38
N PRO A 749 0.83 -22.98 9.23
CA PRO A 749 0.44 -22.04 8.18
C PRO A 749 -0.98 -22.29 7.63
N ARG A 750 -1.46 -23.54 7.68
CA ARG A 750 -2.81 -23.93 7.28
C ARG A 750 -3.26 -25.25 7.90
N VAL A 751 -4.55 -25.55 7.77
CA VAL A 751 -5.14 -26.88 7.96
C VAL A 751 -6.21 -27.10 6.90
N GLY A 752 -5.99 -28.01 5.95
CA GLY A 752 -6.91 -28.17 4.82
C GLY A 752 -6.77 -29.47 4.03
N LEU A 753 -7.60 -29.58 2.99
CA LEU A 753 -7.53 -30.63 1.97
C LEU A 753 -6.88 -30.10 0.70
N VAL A 754 -6.19 -30.97 -0.03
CA VAL A 754 -5.64 -30.69 -1.36
C VAL A 754 -6.21 -31.69 -2.35
N LEU A 755 -6.75 -31.19 -3.46
CA LEU A 755 -7.26 -31.97 -4.57
C LEU A 755 -6.39 -31.68 -5.80
N ALA A 756 -5.64 -32.68 -6.26
CA ALA A 756 -4.93 -32.61 -7.54
C ALA A 756 -5.92 -32.99 -8.66
N LEU A 757 -6.48 -32.00 -9.34
CA LEU A 757 -7.47 -32.18 -10.40
C LEU A 757 -6.78 -32.37 -11.75
N ASP A 758 -7.42 -33.12 -12.65
CA ASP A 758 -6.99 -33.22 -14.05
C ASP A 758 -6.78 -31.80 -14.62
N PRO A 759 -5.64 -31.54 -15.30
CA PRO A 759 -5.28 -30.20 -15.76
C PRO A 759 -6.33 -29.57 -16.69
N ALA A 760 -7.20 -30.35 -17.34
CA ALA A 760 -8.29 -29.84 -18.15
C ALA A 760 -9.38 -29.09 -17.34
N PHE A 761 -9.46 -29.29 -16.02
CA PHE A 761 -10.34 -28.51 -15.12
C PHE A 761 -9.77 -27.13 -14.79
N ASP A 762 -9.42 -26.33 -15.81
CA ASP A 762 -8.70 -25.07 -15.64
C ASP A 762 -9.61 -23.86 -15.36
N ARG A 763 -10.90 -23.95 -15.71
CA ARG A 763 -11.82 -22.83 -15.62
C ARG A 763 -12.50 -22.81 -14.27
N LEU A 764 -12.13 -21.81 -13.49
CA LEU A 764 -12.60 -21.59 -12.13
C LEU A 764 -13.69 -20.52 -12.12
N GLU A 765 -14.83 -20.80 -11.51
CA GLU A 765 -15.81 -19.77 -11.15
C GLU A 765 -16.15 -19.90 -9.67
N SER A 766 -15.95 -18.85 -8.88
CA SER A 766 -16.21 -18.83 -7.44
C SER A 766 -17.17 -17.72 -7.04
N TYR A 767 -17.96 -17.97 -6.00
CA TYR A 767 -18.69 -16.95 -5.27
C TYR A 767 -18.07 -16.78 -3.90
N GLY A 768 -17.44 -15.63 -3.66
CA GLY A 768 -16.60 -15.36 -2.49
C GLY A 768 -15.97 -13.97 -2.56
N LEU A 769 -14.95 -13.71 -1.74
CA LEU A 769 -14.22 -12.44 -1.77
C LEU A 769 -13.18 -12.42 -2.91
N GLY A 770 -13.02 -11.27 -3.56
CA GLY A 770 -12.09 -11.08 -4.68
C GLY A 770 -12.23 -9.70 -5.35
N PRO A 771 -11.75 -9.50 -6.60
CA PRO A 771 -11.05 -10.45 -7.48
C PRO A 771 -9.54 -10.52 -7.26
N HIS A 772 -8.97 -9.82 -6.28
CA HIS A 772 -7.56 -9.89 -5.88
C HIS A 772 -7.33 -10.86 -4.71
N GLU A 773 -6.09 -11.31 -4.53
CA GLU A 773 -5.70 -12.18 -3.41
C GLU A 773 -5.99 -11.54 -2.04
N CYS A 774 -6.74 -12.25 -1.20
CA CYS A 774 -7.25 -11.76 0.08
C CYS A 774 -7.07 -12.82 1.20
N PRO A 775 -5.88 -12.95 1.80
CA PRO A 775 -5.67 -13.81 2.96
C PRO A 775 -6.48 -13.33 4.18
N PRO A 776 -6.69 -14.15 5.23
CA PRO A 776 -7.67 -13.85 6.29
C PRO A 776 -7.50 -12.55 7.08
N ASP A 777 -6.30 -11.97 7.09
CA ASP A 777 -5.95 -10.71 7.76
C ASP A 777 -5.77 -9.53 6.78
N ARG A 778 -6.20 -9.69 5.52
CA ARG A 778 -6.17 -8.67 4.46
C ARG A 778 -7.37 -8.87 3.49
N VAL A 779 -8.57 -8.50 3.94
CA VAL A 779 -9.84 -8.80 3.24
C VAL A 779 -10.79 -7.62 3.08
N ASP A 780 -10.55 -6.48 3.73
CA ASP A 780 -11.52 -5.38 3.82
C ASP A 780 -11.76 -4.70 2.46
N GLY A 781 -10.74 -4.66 1.60
CA GLY A 781 -10.85 -4.20 0.22
C GLY A 781 -11.49 -5.21 -0.74
N ALA A 782 -11.69 -6.45 -0.32
CA ALA A 782 -12.24 -7.51 -1.16
C ALA A 782 -13.77 -7.48 -1.23
N VAL A 783 -14.30 -7.69 -2.44
CA VAL A 783 -15.73 -7.61 -2.72
C VAL A 783 -16.31 -9.02 -2.80
N LEU A 784 -17.45 -9.26 -2.14
CA LEU A 784 -18.21 -10.49 -2.32
C LEU A 784 -18.92 -10.46 -3.66
N SER A 785 -18.46 -11.26 -4.61
CA SER A 785 -19.08 -11.35 -5.93
C SER A 785 -18.72 -12.68 -6.58
N ARG A 786 -19.10 -12.83 -7.84
CA ARG A 786 -18.80 -13.98 -8.67
C ARG A 786 -17.62 -13.69 -9.56
N TYR A 787 -16.59 -14.51 -9.46
CA TYR A 787 -15.32 -14.33 -10.17
C TYR A 787 -15.05 -15.53 -11.06
N VAL A 788 -14.66 -15.26 -12.31
CA VAL A 788 -14.24 -16.29 -13.27
C VAL A 788 -12.75 -16.08 -13.57
N ARG A 789 -11.97 -17.16 -13.53
CA ARG A 789 -10.53 -17.13 -13.82
C ARG A 789 -10.06 -18.46 -14.40
N LEU A 790 -8.84 -18.48 -14.93
CA LEU A 790 -8.18 -19.68 -15.44
C LEU A 790 -7.01 -20.02 -14.52
N ALA A 791 -7.01 -21.22 -13.94
CA ALA A 791 -5.95 -21.70 -13.05
C ALA A 791 -4.58 -21.75 -13.76
N GLY A 792 -4.58 -22.03 -15.07
CA GLY A 792 -3.36 -22.07 -15.89
C GLY A 792 -2.81 -20.70 -16.27
N ALA A 793 -3.58 -19.61 -16.08
CA ALA A 793 -3.13 -18.24 -16.37
C ALA A 793 -2.58 -17.51 -15.13
N GLU A 794 -2.80 -18.07 -13.93
CA GLU A 794 -2.25 -17.49 -12.69
C GLU A 794 -0.73 -17.64 -12.68
N ARG A 795 -0.04 -16.51 -12.47
CA ARG A 795 1.41 -16.43 -12.29
C ARG A 795 1.68 -15.92 -10.88
N CYS A 796 2.81 -16.33 -10.29
CA CYS A 796 3.25 -15.78 -9.02
C CYS A 796 3.55 -14.28 -9.22
N PRO A 797 2.91 -13.37 -8.46
CA PRO A 797 3.11 -11.94 -8.64
C PRO A 797 4.36 -11.41 -7.94
N TYR A 798 5.01 -12.21 -7.10
CA TYR A 798 6.13 -11.80 -6.26
C TYR A 798 7.46 -12.09 -6.92
N VAL A 799 8.44 -11.18 -6.78
CA VAL A 799 9.82 -11.36 -7.26
C VAL A 799 10.40 -12.66 -6.72
N LEU A 800 10.27 -12.86 -5.41
CA LEU A 800 10.62 -14.08 -4.72
C LEU A 800 9.37 -14.98 -4.58
N PRO A 801 9.33 -16.18 -5.20
CA PRO A 801 8.16 -17.07 -5.15
C PRO A 801 7.74 -17.46 -3.73
N GLN A 802 6.45 -17.34 -3.43
CA GLN A 802 5.86 -17.62 -2.10
C GLN A 802 4.43 -18.14 -2.31
N CYS A 803 3.72 -18.53 -1.24
CA CYS A 803 2.30 -18.87 -1.38
C CYS A 803 1.48 -17.65 -1.83
N PHE A 804 0.59 -17.86 -2.80
CA PHE A 804 -0.20 -16.81 -3.40
C PHE A 804 -1.59 -17.32 -3.86
N GLY A 805 -2.47 -16.39 -4.25
CA GLY A 805 -3.78 -16.68 -4.83
C GLY A 805 -4.89 -17.01 -3.82
N GLN A 806 -4.66 -16.83 -2.51
CA GLN A 806 -5.64 -17.08 -1.46
C GLN A 806 -6.93 -16.26 -1.66
N ARG A 807 -8.06 -16.96 -1.54
CA ARG A 807 -9.42 -16.39 -1.61
C ARG A 807 -10.18 -16.72 -0.36
N SER A 808 -10.33 -15.73 0.52
CA SER A 808 -11.14 -15.88 1.73
C SER A 808 -12.64 -15.82 1.45
N GLY A 809 -13.43 -16.38 2.36
CA GLY A 809 -14.88 -16.24 2.32
C GLY A 809 -15.55 -16.91 1.11
N THR A 810 -15.00 -18.00 0.59
CA THR A 810 -15.60 -18.72 -0.55
C THR A 810 -16.82 -19.50 -0.09
N ARG A 811 -17.97 -19.29 -0.73
CA ARG A 811 -19.22 -20.05 -0.51
C ARG A 811 -19.22 -21.32 -1.35
N TRP A 812 -18.93 -21.15 -2.63
CA TRP A 812 -18.77 -22.23 -3.59
C TRP A 812 -17.72 -21.85 -4.64
N LEU A 813 -17.12 -22.89 -5.20
CA LEU A 813 -16.18 -22.85 -6.32
C LEU A 813 -16.61 -23.92 -7.33
N THR A 814 -16.52 -23.60 -8.60
CA THR A 814 -16.63 -24.57 -9.68
C THR A 814 -15.29 -24.71 -10.38
N VAL A 815 -14.99 -25.92 -10.81
CA VAL A 815 -13.87 -26.25 -11.68
C VAL A 815 -14.46 -26.94 -12.91
N THR A 816 -14.15 -26.43 -14.10
CA THR A 816 -14.78 -26.86 -15.35
C THR A 816 -13.75 -27.35 -16.34
N ASP A 817 -13.97 -28.56 -16.84
CA ASP A 817 -13.40 -29.06 -18.09
C ASP A 817 -14.49 -28.85 -19.17
N PRO A 818 -14.26 -27.99 -20.19
CA PRO A 818 -15.25 -27.69 -21.22
C PRO A 818 -15.75 -28.92 -22.00
N ASP A 819 -14.97 -29.99 -22.06
CA ASP A 819 -15.28 -31.21 -22.82
C ASP A 819 -15.96 -32.28 -21.96
N VAL A 820 -15.89 -32.16 -20.63
CA VAL A 820 -16.37 -33.19 -19.68
C VAL A 820 -17.53 -32.69 -18.83
N GLY A 821 -17.38 -31.51 -18.23
CA GLY A 821 -18.39 -30.90 -17.37
C GLY A 821 -17.80 -30.09 -16.22
N THR A 822 -18.68 -29.74 -15.29
CA THR A 822 -18.37 -28.83 -14.18
C THR A 822 -18.56 -29.53 -12.84
N LEU A 823 -17.51 -29.55 -12.03
CA LEU A 823 -17.55 -29.94 -10.63
C LEU A 823 -17.76 -28.71 -9.76
N THR A 824 -18.84 -28.69 -8.99
CA THR A 824 -19.14 -27.63 -8.00
C THR A 824 -18.80 -28.12 -6.60
N ILE A 825 -18.03 -27.31 -5.88
CA ILE A 825 -17.56 -27.51 -4.51
C ILE A 825 -18.21 -26.43 -3.66
N ALA A 826 -19.20 -26.77 -2.85
CA ALA A 826 -19.91 -25.83 -2.00
C ALA A 826 -19.66 -26.15 -0.51
N GLY A 827 -19.22 -25.16 0.25
CA GLY A 827 -18.97 -25.28 1.69
C GLY A 827 -20.27 -25.20 2.50
N ASP A 828 -20.33 -25.92 3.62
CA ASP A 828 -21.39 -25.69 4.62
C ASP A 828 -21.21 -24.36 5.36
N ARG A 829 -20.00 -23.80 5.27
CA ARG A 829 -19.56 -22.50 5.76
C ARG A 829 -18.55 -21.91 4.77
N PRO A 830 -18.33 -20.59 4.83
CA PRO A 830 -17.27 -19.97 4.05
C PRO A 830 -15.89 -20.56 4.37
N TYR A 831 -15.08 -20.80 3.34
CA TYR A 831 -13.72 -21.36 3.46
C TYR A 831 -12.70 -20.54 2.66
N VAL A 832 -11.41 -20.82 2.87
CA VAL A 832 -10.32 -20.25 2.07
C VAL A 832 -9.96 -21.23 0.95
N HIS A 833 -9.70 -20.75 -0.27
CA HIS A 833 -9.14 -21.61 -1.31
C HIS A 833 -7.96 -20.96 -2.04
N THR A 834 -7.07 -21.80 -2.55
CA THR A 834 -6.07 -21.47 -3.59
C THR A 834 -6.20 -22.49 -4.72
N ALA A 835 -5.97 -22.06 -5.96
CA ALA A 835 -6.10 -22.95 -7.12
C ALA A 835 -5.19 -22.48 -8.27
N HIS A 836 -4.03 -23.11 -8.40
CA HIS A 836 -3.03 -22.84 -9.44
C HIS A 836 -2.25 -24.13 -9.77
N ARG A 837 -1.28 -24.03 -10.68
CA ARG A 837 -0.47 -25.17 -11.15
C ARG A 837 0.94 -25.18 -10.57
N TYR A 838 1.15 -24.71 -9.35
CA TYR A 838 2.49 -24.68 -8.74
C TYR A 838 2.42 -25.37 -7.39
N SER A 839 3.24 -26.39 -7.18
CA SER A 839 3.27 -27.09 -5.90
C SER A 839 3.92 -26.26 -4.80
N GLU A 840 3.52 -26.51 -3.56
CA GLU A 840 4.12 -25.86 -2.39
C GLU A 840 5.64 -26.13 -2.33
N ALA A 841 6.09 -27.30 -2.80
CA ALA A 841 7.51 -27.62 -2.93
C ALA A 841 8.22 -26.70 -3.92
N GLN A 842 7.66 -26.49 -5.13
CA GLN A 842 8.24 -25.55 -6.10
C GLN A 842 8.31 -24.12 -5.56
N LEU A 843 7.22 -23.63 -4.98
CA LEU A 843 7.16 -22.27 -4.41
C LEU A 843 8.14 -22.10 -3.24
N THR A 844 8.38 -23.16 -2.47
CA THR A 844 9.32 -23.15 -1.35
C THR A 844 10.78 -23.09 -1.83
N GLU A 845 11.13 -23.78 -2.92
CA GLU A 845 12.52 -23.92 -3.39
C GLU A 845 12.94 -22.88 -4.43
N ALA A 846 12.04 -22.49 -5.35
CA ALA A 846 12.36 -21.56 -6.43
C ALA A 846 12.77 -20.19 -5.89
N LEU A 847 13.90 -19.64 -6.32
CA LEU A 847 14.37 -18.32 -5.89
C LEU A 847 13.86 -17.22 -6.82
N HIS A 848 13.50 -17.56 -8.06
CA HIS A 848 12.96 -16.61 -9.02
C HIS A 848 11.68 -17.14 -9.66
N ALA A 849 10.75 -16.23 -9.99
CA ALA A 849 9.46 -16.60 -10.60
C ALA A 849 9.61 -17.36 -11.93
N ASP A 850 10.66 -17.09 -12.71
CA ASP A 850 10.98 -17.77 -13.98
C ASP A 850 11.48 -19.22 -13.79
N GLU A 851 11.74 -19.66 -12.56
CA GLU A 851 12.13 -21.04 -12.22
C GLU A 851 10.92 -21.96 -12.03
N LEU A 852 9.73 -21.40 -11.79
CA LEU A 852 8.49 -22.16 -11.58
C LEU A 852 8.05 -22.88 -12.86
N ARG A 853 7.56 -24.12 -12.71
CA ARG A 853 7.07 -24.95 -13.83
C ARG A 853 5.65 -25.43 -13.52
N PRO A 854 4.66 -25.11 -14.36
CA PRO A 854 3.30 -25.59 -14.15
C PRO A 854 3.24 -27.12 -14.01
N GLU A 855 2.57 -27.60 -12.98
CA GLU A 855 2.28 -29.00 -12.72
C GLU A 855 1.26 -29.52 -13.76
N GLU A 856 1.30 -30.84 -14.01
CA GLU A 856 0.32 -31.59 -14.80
C GLU A 856 -0.99 -31.84 -14.01
N ALA A 857 -1.37 -30.89 -13.16
CA ALA A 857 -2.58 -30.90 -12.36
C ALA A 857 -2.94 -29.47 -11.93
N VAL A 858 -4.24 -29.21 -11.74
CA VAL A 858 -4.68 -28.03 -10.97
C VAL A 858 -4.68 -28.42 -9.49
N LEU A 859 -3.83 -27.76 -8.71
CA LEU A 859 -3.72 -27.98 -7.27
C LEU A 859 -4.73 -27.09 -6.55
N LEU A 860 -5.86 -27.67 -6.17
CA LEU A 860 -6.92 -26.98 -5.45
C LEU A 860 -6.80 -27.26 -3.95
N HIS A 861 -6.50 -26.22 -3.18
CA HIS A 861 -6.49 -26.32 -1.73
C HIS A 861 -7.78 -25.76 -1.12
N LEU A 862 -8.30 -26.44 -0.10
CA LEU A 862 -9.52 -26.10 0.63
C LEU A 862 -9.22 -25.97 2.14
N ASP A 863 -9.20 -24.72 2.57
CA ASP A 863 -9.00 -24.13 3.91
C ASP A 863 -10.04 -24.45 4.99
N ALA A 864 -9.77 -25.34 5.95
CA ALA A 864 -10.50 -25.31 7.23
C ALA A 864 -10.04 -24.13 8.10
N ALA A 865 -8.72 -23.87 8.11
CA ALA A 865 -8.08 -22.75 8.77
C ALA A 865 -6.83 -22.35 7.98
N HIS A 866 -6.54 -21.05 7.92
CA HIS A 866 -5.38 -20.50 7.24
C HIS A 866 -4.80 -19.40 8.11
N ARG A 867 -3.49 -19.43 8.36
CA ARG A 867 -2.79 -18.36 9.08
C ARG A 867 -2.78 -17.10 8.23
N GLY A 868 -2.90 -15.94 8.87
CA GLY A 868 -2.66 -14.64 8.24
C GLY A 868 -1.25 -14.51 7.65
N VAL A 869 -1.01 -13.42 6.92
CA VAL A 869 0.31 -13.12 6.34
C VAL A 869 1.14 -12.18 7.20
N GLY A 870 0.53 -11.37 8.07
CA GLY A 870 1.25 -10.47 8.98
C GLY A 870 2.20 -9.48 8.28
N THR A 871 3.20 -8.99 9.01
CA THR A 871 4.25 -8.05 8.53
C THR A 871 5.64 -8.33 9.14
N ALA A 872 5.87 -9.54 9.63
CA ALA A 872 6.96 -9.87 10.55
C ALA A 872 8.39 -9.81 10.00
N SER A 873 8.60 -9.48 8.72
CA SER A 873 9.95 -9.20 8.20
C SER A 873 10.62 -8.02 8.94
N CYS A 874 9.84 -6.98 9.29
CA CYS A 874 10.27 -5.87 10.17
C CYS A 874 9.19 -5.43 11.16
N GLY A 875 7.93 -5.69 10.84
CA GLY A 875 6.76 -5.30 11.61
C GLY A 875 6.29 -6.35 12.62
N PRO A 876 5.10 -6.12 13.20
CA PRO A 876 4.45 -7.11 14.05
C PRO A 876 4.13 -8.40 13.29
N ASP A 877 4.12 -9.50 14.04
CA ASP A 877 3.60 -10.78 13.60
C ASP A 877 2.07 -10.75 13.45
N THR A 878 1.51 -11.76 12.78
CA THR A 878 0.06 -11.98 12.66
C THR A 878 -0.62 -11.91 14.03
N ALA A 879 -1.67 -11.11 14.15
CA ALA A 879 -2.46 -10.99 15.38
C ALA A 879 -3.07 -12.35 15.78
N GLU A 880 -3.22 -12.59 17.10
CA GLU A 880 -3.65 -13.89 17.65
C GLU A 880 -4.92 -14.45 16.99
N ARG A 881 -5.90 -13.58 16.70
CA ARG A 881 -7.18 -13.95 16.07
C ARG A 881 -7.06 -14.46 14.62
N HIS A 882 -5.93 -14.21 13.97
CA HIS A 882 -5.61 -14.66 12.62
C HIS A 882 -4.56 -15.80 12.61
N ARG A 883 -4.17 -16.30 13.78
CA ARG A 883 -3.33 -17.50 13.94
C ARG A 883 -4.17 -18.77 14.00
N VAL A 884 -3.56 -19.91 13.73
CA VAL A 884 -4.27 -21.20 13.75
C VAL A 884 -4.13 -21.85 15.13
N ALA A 885 -5.14 -21.69 15.97
CA ALA A 885 -5.14 -22.23 17.33
C ALA A 885 -5.13 -23.78 17.37
N PRO A 886 -4.61 -24.41 18.45
CA PRO A 886 -4.79 -25.84 18.67
C PRO A 886 -6.27 -26.20 18.84
N GLY A 887 -6.59 -27.49 18.66
CA GLY A 887 -7.95 -28.02 18.83
C GLY A 887 -8.61 -28.43 17.52
N ARG A 888 -9.95 -28.27 17.47
CA ARG A 888 -10.77 -28.87 16.42
C ARG A 888 -10.95 -27.93 15.23
N HIS A 889 -10.45 -28.34 14.06
CA HIS A 889 -10.68 -27.70 12.77
C HIS A 889 -11.54 -28.60 11.88
N ARG A 890 -12.59 -28.06 11.24
CA ARG A 890 -13.51 -28.84 10.40
C ARG A 890 -13.75 -28.14 9.07
N LEU A 891 -13.60 -28.88 7.99
CA LEU A 891 -14.03 -28.51 6.65
C LEU A 891 -15.14 -29.47 6.22
N ALA A 892 -16.29 -28.94 5.82
CA ALA A 892 -17.35 -29.74 5.22
C ALA A 892 -17.78 -29.13 3.88
N VAL A 893 -17.61 -29.90 2.82
CA VAL A 893 -17.93 -29.50 1.44
C VAL A 893 -18.82 -30.53 0.77
N SER A 894 -19.67 -30.06 -0.13
CA SER A 894 -20.45 -30.87 -1.05
C SER A 894 -19.92 -30.73 -2.47
N LEU A 895 -19.90 -31.84 -3.17
CA LEU A 895 -19.40 -32.03 -4.52
C LEU A 895 -20.59 -32.43 -5.38
N SER A 896 -20.97 -31.56 -6.31
CA SER A 896 -22.06 -31.80 -7.27
C SER A 896 -21.57 -31.57 -8.69
N TRP A 897 -22.29 -32.10 -9.68
CA TRP A 897 -21.82 -32.15 -11.05
C TRP A 897 -22.88 -31.74 -12.06
N ALA A 898 -22.47 -30.91 -13.00
CA ALA A 898 -23.22 -30.60 -14.21
C ALA A 898 -22.48 -31.16 -15.42
N ASP A 899 -23.17 -32.00 -16.20
CA ASP A 899 -22.66 -32.50 -17.48
C ASP A 899 -22.67 -31.35 -18.52
N VAL A 900 -21.78 -31.38 -19.51
CA VAL A 900 -21.81 -30.42 -20.62
C VAL A 900 -23.18 -30.53 -21.32
N ALA A 901 -23.85 -29.40 -21.53
CA ALA A 901 -25.09 -29.39 -22.29
C ALA A 901 -24.81 -29.94 -23.70
N PRO A 902 -25.60 -30.89 -24.22
CA PRO A 902 -25.41 -31.36 -25.59
C PRO A 902 -25.56 -30.16 -26.54
N ALA A 903 -24.54 -29.97 -27.39
CA ALA A 903 -24.44 -28.87 -28.35
C ALA A 903 -25.56 -28.90 -29.39
#